data_AF-A0A545ANT1-F1
#
_entry.id   AF-A0A545ANT1-F1
#
_cell.length_a   1.000
_cell.length_b   1.000
_cell.length_c   1.000
_cell.angle_alpha   90.00
_cell.angle_beta   90.00
_cell.angle_gamma   90.00
#
_symmetry.space_group_name_H-M   'P 1'
#
loop_
_entity.id
_entity.type
_entity.pdbx_description
1 polymer ?
#
loop_
_entity_poly.entity_id
_entity_poly.type
_entity_poly.pdbx_seq_one_letter_code
_entity_poly.pdbx_strand_id
1 'polypeptide(L)'
;MTTVYKVHPAIGVARVGNSPDEFFLGPEHPDEHPLPADGFKDDQLRVKRQAARFRVFAHHDDGTAEEVTGPITWTVHLANAKAAHPDRGNDEPAADLTIDPGPRTLTGPGQSAVFDSGTITFDGQVATSVPLGEIRTDENGRLLVLGGAGTSDSPAGNGIGDFWGNAGWYDDTADGPVTAQLTLPDGSTPPVEGAWVLVAPPKFAPHQQNVITLYDRLLDVMVARNLAKAPTATSYTRDVYPILRRAADTRWVRDVGRVHSWAHPVTDQRTVDRIVKKLRPTGNMPDLNGEDAVLTKVQAGHLARWKAGTYTKDWAGEPAPDPGLTPDGLDRAALEACVGGAFFPGIEAGGRAEGDRPILESAYTSAFRLDHAQVAPGHVTAAMALPWQADFQACGQNWWPVPRPNDVFENVTATTAVVWDRDIGSMDEMVAHWHDLGFVVAQQAPDGTVRHVETEHLTPPPITLTTRRLDFVNVAQGPLGMVREAVLPIQLTVHSATTLELLPPDHPQLTALTSSVTVDPAADPSAEFLVAYRTGVAPSALPTQTLIVREPATGLQWPVQVDANTVARPGTAIALVVDRSASMGADGRGAAVRRAAAKFATLLLEGDGLGLVGFDTDAEALRAVQPLADDADALAATVAILDGDRLDPRGKTSVGDGILAGQALVQADPGGFGDQVVVVLTDGLANAPRAVDDDLAAEVLVRPYAVEVGPPHSIGAALKQLAGAFGGYQLTSSEADVDDTVLQVLADVSGAEVVTTAAGSLTAGAVERIPFTLADADGGIDVVLQVEAPDEVDFRLQTPNGLLLEPWRARQEAAMRYGSGNGLAWYRIALPVQLAAGRFEQGGIWHVVVTPGEPRLEPVGGAAGEAHGPGAGADLSILRGIAPAARRRVAAAAFRAAAEAPAAGGAANAAGAANAAEAQWRSERERAFAVVNSPVSRFRAAVAPAPVPAGTPYRLRVHAWSSVQLTADAEQDDVAAGSTVTVTAFLNEAGFPIDGAAVVAEILRPTGRTQIQTLTPIEDDAGYQGTFTVTEPGTYRVRVTAQGRARNGQPFTREKLVTAACWTADTPVPPEG
;
A
#
# COMPACT_ATOMS: atom_id res chain seq x y z
N MET A 1 -23.33 -57.13 5.52
CA MET A 1 -22.49 -56.26 6.34
C MET A 1 -22.19 -55.06 5.48
N THR A 2 -22.63 -53.89 5.88
CA THR A 2 -22.47 -52.66 5.11
C THR A 2 -21.13 -52.05 5.52
N THR A 3 -20.05 -52.43 4.84
CA THR A 3 -18.73 -51.87 5.12
C THR A 3 -18.63 -50.48 4.50
N VAL A 4 -18.19 -49.49 5.29
CA VAL A 4 -17.92 -48.12 4.82
C VAL A 4 -16.42 -47.87 4.88
N TYR A 5 -15.86 -47.28 3.83
CA TYR A 5 -14.43 -46.98 3.75
C TYR A 5 -14.20 -45.50 4.03
N LYS A 6 -13.23 -45.19 4.88
CA LYS A 6 -12.93 -43.80 5.27
C LYS A 6 -11.44 -43.54 5.34
N VAL A 7 -11.01 -42.34 4.93
CA VAL A 7 -9.63 -41.88 5.10
C VAL A 7 -9.42 -41.36 6.53
N HIS A 8 -8.36 -41.79 7.21
CA HIS A 8 -7.95 -41.31 8.53
C HIS A 8 -6.48 -40.84 8.55
N PRO A 9 -6.14 -39.76 9.28
CA PRO A 9 -7.04 -38.94 10.10
C PRO A 9 -8.08 -38.18 9.26
N ALA A 10 -9.24 -37.88 9.83
CA ALA A 10 -10.31 -37.11 9.18
C ALA A 10 -9.87 -35.67 8.86
N ILE A 11 -9.01 -35.10 9.72
CA ILE A 11 -8.26 -33.86 9.49
C ILE A 11 -6.80 -34.14 9.88
N GLY A 12 -5.91 -34.22 8.89
CA GLY A 12 -4.47 -34.36 9.12
C GLY A 12 -3.77 -33.02 9.28
N VAL A 13 -2.62 -33.02 9.96
CA VAL A 13 -1.84 -31.81 10.23
C VAL A 13 -0.40 -32.01 9.76
N ALA A 14 -0.07 -31.39 8.63
CA ALA A 14 1.29 -31.21 8.16
C ALA A 14 1.83 -29.87 8.65
N ARG A 15 3.15 -29.72 8.74
CA ARG A 15 3.78 -28.44 9.12
C ARG A 15 4.90 -28.08 8.17
N VAL A 16 4.99 -26.78 7.87
CA VAL A 16 6.05 -26.20 7.03
C VAL A 16 7.43 -26.40 7.66
N GLY A 17 8.46 -26.41 6.82
CA GLY A 17 9.85 -26.65 7.23
C GLY A 17 10.80 -26.33 6.08
N ASN A 18 11.87 -25.58 6.33
CA ASN A 18 12.80 -25.14 5.28
C ASN A 18 13.84 -26.21 4.88
N SER A 19 13.80 -27.42 5.46
CA SER A 19 14.58 -28.55 4.95
C SER A 19 14.01 -29.07 3.63
N PRO A 20 14.81 -29.12 2.55
CA PRO A 20 14.35 -29.45 1.21
C PRO A 20 13.94 -30.92 1.07
N ASP A 21 14.56 -31.83 1.83
CA ASP A 21 14.42 -33.27 1.63
C ASP A 21 14.04 -34.04 2.90
N GLU A 22 14.35 -33.52 4.10
CA GLU A 22 14.15 -34.23 5.37
C GLU A 22 12.82 -33.85 6.04
N PHE A 23 12.19 -34.86 6.65
CA PHE A 23 10.90 -34.74 7.31
C PHE A 23 10.72 -35.82 8.38
N PHE A 24 9.75 -35.62 9.27
CA PHE A 24 9.32 -36.62 10.25
C PHE A 24 7.80 -36.78 10.21
N LEU A 25 7.29 -37.88 10.77
CA LEU A 25 5.85 -38.12 10.85
C LEU A 25 5.23 -37.39 12.05
N GLY A 26 4.06 -36.80 11.85
CA GLY A 26 3.24 -36.30 12.95
C GLY A 26 2.72 -37.42 13.88
N PRO A 27 2.12 -37.05 15.02
CA PRO A 27 1.57 -38.01 15.98
C PRO A 27 0.47 -38.89 15.36
N GLU A 28 0.47 -40.18 15.68
CA GLU A 28 -0.52 -41.16 15.23
C GLU A 28 -1.25 -41.85 16.38
N HIS A 29 -0.75 -41.68 17.60
CA HIS A 29 -1.38 -42.14 18.82
C HIS A 29 -1.74 -40.94 19.72
N PRO A 30 -2.90 -40.95 20.40
CA PRO A 30 -3.20 -39.95 21.41
C PRO A 30 -2.09 -39.89 22.47
N ASP A 31 -1.71 -38.69 22.87
CA ASP A 31 -0.57 -38.41 23.77
C ASP A 31 0.81 -38.86 23.26
N GLU A 32 0.95 -39.15 21.96
CA GLU A 32 2.26 -39.31 21.35
C GLU A 32 2.95 -37.95 21.15
N HIS A 33 4.24 -37.92 21.48
CA HIS A 33 5.11 -36.76 21.32
C HIS A 33 6.23 -37.13 20.33
N PRO A 34 6.20 -36.61 19.10
CA PRO A 34 7.24 -36.88 18.12
C PRO A 34 8.60 -36.47 18.66
N LEU A 35 9.60 -37.32 18.47
CA LEU A 35 11.00 -37.02 18.73
C LEU A 35 11.84 -37.73 17.66
N PRO A 36 12.15 -37.07 16.53
CA PRO A 36 13.01 -37.64 15.51
C PRO A 36 14.37 -38.00 16.09
N ALA A 37 14.94 -39.14 15.69
CA ALA A 37 16.16 -39.69 16.30
C ALA A 37 17.39 -38.77 16.14
N ASP A 38 17.36 -37.92 15.12
CA ASP A 38 18.37 -36.98 14.68
C ASP A 38 17.93 -35.51 14.84
N GLY A 39 16.89 -35.24 15.64
CA GLY A 39 16.43 -33.88 15.93
C GLY A 39 15.41 -33.32 14.94
N PHE A 40 14.86 -32.14 15.26
CA PHE A 40 13.85 -31.47 14.45
C PHE A 40 14.44 -30.65 13.30
N LYS A 41 15.75 -30.42 13.31
CA LYS A 41 16.48 -29.77 12.24
C LYS A 41 17.42 -30.76 11.54
N ASP A 42 17.74 -30.49 10.28
CA ASP A 42 18.71 -31.26 9.52
C ASP A 42 20.17 -30.88 9.85
N ASP A 43 21.14 -31.51 9.19
CA ASP A 43 22.57 -31.27 9.40
C ASP A 43 23.00 -29.82 9.09
N GLN A 44 22.18 -29.06 8.35
CA GLN A 44 22.38 -27.63 8.06
C GLN A 44 21.53 -26.74 8.97
N LEU A 45 20.92 -27.33 10.00
CA LEU A 45 20.04 -26.68 10.97
C LEU A 45 18.81 -26.01 10.34
N ARG A 46 18.30 -26.59 9.25
CA ARG A 46 16.99 -26.24 8.68
C ARG A 46 15.91 -27.11 9.31
N VAL A 47 14.75 -26.52 9.60
CA VAL A 47 13.60 -27.20 10.20
C VAL A 47 13.06 -28.26 9.25
N LYS A 48 12.99 -29.52 9.72
CA LYS A 48 12.38 -30.64 9.01
C LYS A 48 10.87 -30.42 8.91
N ARG A 49 10.29 -30.77 7.76
CA ARG A 49 8.83 -30.72 7.58
C ARG A 49 8.16 -31.80 8.45
N GLN A 50 6.97 -31.51 8.99
CA GLN A 50 6.13 -32.54 9.61
C GLN A 50 5.16 -33.08 8.57
N ALA A 51 5.20 -34.38 8.29
CA ALA A 51 4.31 -35.04 7.36
C ALA A 51 3.05 -35.58 8.06
N ALA A 52 1.89 -35.33 7.47
CA ALA A 52 0.64 -35.98 7.85
C ALA A 52 0.47 -37.29 7.07
N ARG A 53 0.37 -38.42 7.77
CA ARG A 53 0.18 -39.73 7.14
C ARG A 53 -1.29 -40.18 7.16
N PHE A 54 -1.82 -40.49 5.99
CA PHE A 54 -3.19 -40.93 5.78
C PHE A 54 -3.30 -42.40 5.39
N ARG A 55 -4.36 -43.04 5.88
CA ARG A 55 -4.71 -44.46 5.65
C ARG A 55 -6.18 -44.59 5.32
N VAL A 56 -6.56 -45.69 4.67
CA VAL A 56 -7.98 -46.05 4.49
C VAL A 56 -8.36 -47.13 5.50
N PHE A 57 -9.47 -46.95 6.19
CA PHE A 57 -10.04 -47.95 7.11
C PHE A 57 -11.39 -48.44 6.60
N ALA A 58 -11.62 -49.75 6.72
CA ALA A 58 -12.92 -50.38 6.56
C ALA A 58 -13.64 -50.38 7.91
N HIS A 59 -14.82 -49.75 7.98
CA HIS A 59 -15.68 -49.71 9.16
C HIS A 59 -16.82 -50.71 8.98
N HIS A 60 -16.98 -51.62 9.93
CA HIS A 60 -17.95 -52.71 9.90
C HIS A 60 -19.16 -52.44 10.80
N ASP A 61 -20.31 -53.05 10.48
CA ASP A 61 -21.57 -52.86 11.23
C ASP A 61 -21.48 -53.30 12.72
N ASP A 62 -20.49 -54.13 13.08
CA ASP A 62 -20.23 -54.57 14.46
C ASP A 62 -19.38 -53.58 15.28
N GLY A 63 -18.99 -52.46 14.66
CA GLY A 63 -18.17 -51.40 15.28
C GLY A 63 -16.67 -51.65 15.22
N THR A 64 -16.21 -52.73 14.58
CA THR A 64 -14.79 -52.95 14.32
C THR A 64 -14.31 -52.15 13.11
N ALA A 65 -13.04 -51.76 13.12
CA ALA A 65 -12.39 -51.12 11.99
C ALA A 65 -11.00 -51.72 11.76
N GLU A 66 -10.65 -51.87 10.49
CA GLU A 66 -9.34 -52.41 10.07
C GLU A 66 -8.73 -51.57 8.96
N GLU A 67 -7.41 -51.41 8.98
CA GLU A 67 -6.68 -50.72 7.92
C GLU A 67 -6.75 -51.55 6.64
N VAL A 68 -7.11 -50.90 5.53
CA VAL A 68 -7.10 -51.52 4.22
C VAL A 68 -5.80 -51.17 3.50
N THR A 69 -5.05 -52.19 3.14
CA THR A 69 -3.85 -52.08 2.31
C THR A 69 -4.10 -52.70 0.94
N GLY A 70 -3.64 -52.06 -0.13
CA GLY A 70 -3.93 -52.46 -1.51
C GLY A 70 -3.66 -51.33 -2.52
N PRO A 71 -4.03 -51.49 -3.80
CA PRO A 71 -3.94 -50.41 -4.77
C PRO A 71 -4.89 -49.27 -4.37
N ILE A 72 -4.31 -48.17 -3.88
CA ILE A 72 -5.02 -46.96 -3.50
C ILE A 72 -4.51 -45.83 -4.39
N THR A 73 -5.45 -45.15 -5.05
CA THR A 73 -5.16 -43.88 -5.73
C THR A 73 -5.54 -42.74 -4.81
N TRP A 74 -4.57 -41.90 -4.47
CA TRP A 74 -4.74 -40.72 -3.61
C TRP A 74 -4.84 -39.47 -4.46
N THR A 75 -5.73 -38.55 -4.11
CA THR A 75 -5.78 -37.21 -4.70
C THR A 75 -5.87 -36.16 -3.60
N VAL A 76 -4.98 -35.17 -3.64
CA VAL A 76 -4.92 -34.05 -2.68
C VAL A 76 -4.96 -32.75 -3.46
N HIS A 77 -5.73 -31.77 -2.97
CA HIS A 77 -5.80 -30.42 -3.54
C HIS A 77 -5.47 -29.42 -2.43
N LEU A 78 -4.28 -28.81 -2.47
CA LEU A 78 -3.90 -27.75 -1.53
C LEU A 78 -4.11 -26.40 -2.20
N ALA A 79 -4.63 -25.42 -1.45
CA ALA A 79 -4.62 -24.02 -1.86
C ALA A 79 -4.39 -23.10 -0.64
N ASN A 80 -3.98 -21.87 -0.90
CA ASN A 80 -3.89 -20.78 0.08
C ASN A 80 -4.73 -19.60 -0.40
N ALA A 81 -5.77 -19.26 0.38
CA ALA A 81 -6.69 -18.16 0.08
C ALA A 81 -6.57 -16.99 1.07
N LYS A 82 -5.47 -16.89 1.84
CA LYS A 82 -5.30 -15.86 2.86
C LYS A 82 -5.31 -14.45 2.29
N ALA A 83 -4.59 -14.22 1.19
CA ALA A 83 -4.49 -12.90 0.57
C ALA A 83 -5.81 -12.44 -0.06
N ALA A 84 -6.67 -13.39 -0.46
CA ALA A 84 -8.01 -13.14 -0.99
C ALA A 84 -9.07 -12.87 0.10
N HIS A 85 -8.71 -12.93 1.38
CA HIS A 85 -9.63 -12.58 2.46
C HIS A 85 -9.98 -11.07 2.40
N PRO A 86 -11.25 -10.67 2.52
CA PRO A 86 -11.70 -9.29 2.26
C PRO A 86 -11.02 -8.24 3.16
N ASP A 87 -10.75 -8.57 4.43
CA ASP A 87 -10.14 -7.63 5.38
C ASP A 87 -8.60 -7.56 5.30
N ARG A 88 -7.98 -7.98 4.19
CA ARG A 88 -6.51 -7.94 4.01
C ARG A 88 -5.99 -6.63 3.43
N GLY A 89 -6.88 -5.76 2.95
CA GLY A 89 -6.52 -4.52 2.25
C GLY A 89 -5.99 -4.74 0.83
N ASN A 90 -6.34 -5.88 0.22
CA ASN A 90 -6.11 -6.16 -1.20
C ASN A 90 -7.43 -5.96 -1.94
N ASP A 91 -7.42 -5.19 -3.03
CA ASP A 91 -8.60 -4.87 -3.84
C ASP A 91 -8.67 -5.72 -5.13
N GLU A 92 -7.67 -6.56 -5.37
CA GLU A 92 -7.56 -7.40 -6.56
C GLU A 92 -8.58 -8.57 -6.55
N PRO A 93 -8.93 -9.12 -7.73
CA PRO A 93 -9.79 -10.29 -7.81
C PRO A 93 -9.21 -11.49 -7.04
N ALA A 94 -10.06 -12.24 -6.33
CA ALA A 94 -9.65 -13.43 -5.58
C ALA A 94 -8.90 -14.49 -6.41
N ALA A 95 -9.10 -14.53 -7.74
CA ALA A 95 -8.39 -15.43 -8.65
C ALA A 95 -6.89 -15.10 -8.77
N ASP A 96 -6.53 -13.83 -8.58
CA ASP A 96 -5.14 -13.37 -8.58
C ASP A 96 -4.49 -13.55 -7.21
N LEU A 97 -5.28 -13.49 -6.14
CA LEU A 97 -4.85 -13.55 -4.74
C LEU A 97 -4.89 -14.95 -4.10
N THR A 98 -5.45 -15.95 -4.79
CA THR A 98 -5.52 -17.34 -4.29
C THR A 98 -4.44 -18.19 -4.94
N ILE A 99 -3.52 -18.73 -4.14
CA ILE A 99 -2.49 -19.67 -4.63
C ILE A 99 -3.15 -21.04 -4.76
N ASP A 100 -3.51 -21.41 -6.00
CA ASP A 100 -4.08 -22.73 -6.31
C ASP A 100 -3.29 -23.47 -7.40
N PRO A 101 -2.39 -24.40 -7.03
CA PRO A 101 -1.68 -25.27 -7.96
C PRO A 101 -2.55 -26.39 -8.57
N GLY A 102 -3.79 -26.56 -8.12
CA GLY A 102 -4.68 -27.65 -8.49
C GLY A 102 -4.33 -29.00 -7.82
N PRO A 103 -5.15 -30.04 -8.04
CA PRO A 103 -4.97 -31.33 -7.40
C PRO A 103 -3.72 -32.08 -7.90
N ARG A 104 -3.19 -32.96 -7.05
CA ARG A 104 -2.14 -33.94 -7.37
C ARG A 104 -2.61 -35.35 -7.04
N THR A 105 -2.28 -36.30 -7.91
CA THR A 105 -2.76 -37.69 -7.82
C THR A 105 -1.60 -38.68 -7.84
N LEU A 106 -1.60 -39.63 -6.90
CA LEU A 106 -0.66 -40.75 -6.81
C LEU A 106 -1.45 -42.06 -6.94
N THR A 107 -0.96 -42.98 -7.76
CA THR A 107 -1.68 -44.21 -8.14
C THR A 107 -1.06 -45.49 -7.57
N GLY A 108 0.08 -45.39 -6.89
CA GLY A 108 0.78 -46.55 -6.33
C GLY A 108 1.91 -46.15 -5.37
N PRO A 109 2.50 -47.15 -4.67
CA PRO A 109 3.52 -46.93 -3.66
C PRO A 109 4.81 -46.32 -4.23
N GLY A 110 5.55 -45.58 -3.39
CA GLY A 110 6.81 -44.93 -3.76
C GLY A 110 6.70 -43.77 -4.76
N GLN A 111 5.50 -43.32 -5.12
CA GLN A 111 5.31 -42.14 -5.98
C GLN A 111 5.35 -40.83 -5.16
N SER A 112 5.68 -39.73 -5.83
CA SER A 112 5.58 -38.37 -5.28
C SER A 112 5.12 -37.36 -6.34
N ALA A 113 4.55 -36.25 -5.89
CA ALA A 113 4.15 -35.11 -6.72
C ALA A 113 4.23 -33.81 -5.91
N VAL A 114 4.65 -32.72 -6.56
CA VAL A 114 4.85 -31.39 -5.94
C VAL A 114 3.75 -30.41 -6.36
N PHE A 115 3.44 -29.46 -5.49
CA PHE A 115 2.46 -28.38 -5.71
C PHE A 115 3.18 -27.06 -6.06
N ASP A 116 3.91 -27.04 -7.17
CA ASP A 116 4.84 -25.97 -7.58
C ASP A 116 4.29 -25.00 -8.63
N SER A 117 3.04 -25.19 -9.10
CA SER A 117 2.43 -24.44 -10.19
C SER A 117 1.46 -23.35 -9.76
N GLY A 118 1.27 -23.14 -8.46
CA GLY A 118 0.39 -22.10 -7.92
C GLY A 118 1.07 -20.74 -8.04
N THR A 119 0.30 -19.72 -8.41
CA THR A 119 0.81 -18.35 -8.56
C THR A 119 -0.05 -17.36 -7.78
N ILE A 120 0.56 -16.24 -7.39
CA ILE A 120 -0.13 -15.08 -6.83
C ILE A 120 0.28 -13.82 -7.58
N THR A 121 -0.67 -12.92 -7.82
CA THR A 121 -0.45 -11.65 -8.53
C THR A 121 -1.07 -10.52 -7.73
N PHE A 122 -0.28 -9.48 -7.48
CA PHE A 122 -0.73 -8.22 -6.89
C PHE A 122 -0.70 -7.12 -7.95
N ASP A 123 -1.48 -6.06 -7.76
CA ASP A 123 -1.54 -4.96 -8.72
C ASP A 123 -0.16 -4.36 -9.00
N GLY A 124 0.11 -4.12 -10.28
CA GLY A 124 1.41 -3.65 -10.76
C GLY A 124 2.59 -4.64 -10.60
N GLN A 125 2.41 -5.83 -10.02
CA GLN A 125 3.47 -6.81 -9.78
C GLN A 125 3.46 -7.97 -10.78
N VAL A 126 4.60 -8.66 -10.92
CA VAL A 126 4.68 -9.90 -11.72
C VAL A 126 4.09 -11.06 -10.91
N ALA A 127 3.36 -11.94 -11.59
CA ALA A 127 2.87 -13.18 -10.98
C ALA A 127 4.02 -14.00 -10.36
N THR A 128 3.92 -14.27 -9.07
CA THR A 128 4.92 -15.00 -8.29
C THR A 128 4.51 -16.45 -8.11
N SER A 129 5.42 -17.39 -8.41
CA SER A 129 5.19 -18.82 -8.20
C SER A 129 5.41 -19.19 -6.74
N VAL A 130 4.43 -19.86 -6.12
CA VAL A 130 4.46 -20.21 -4.69
C VAL A 130 4.22 -21.71 -4.51
N PRO A 131 5.26 -22.51 -4.22
CA PRO A 131 5.11 -23.92 -3.94
C PRO A 131 4.42 -24.19 -2.59
N LEU A 132 3.33 -24.96 -2.58
CA LEU A 132 2.56 -25.28 -1.36
C LEU A 132 2.95 -26.59 -0.66
N GLY A 133 3.96 -27.31 -1.20
CA GLY A 133 4.47 -28.55 -0.63
C GLY A 133 4.42 -29.72 -1.60
N GLU A 134 4.25 -30.93 -1.07
CA GLU A 134 4.26 -32.18 -1.84
C GLU A 134 3.43 -33.30 -1.22
N ILE A 135 3.06 -34.27 -2.05
CA ILE A 135 2.52 -35.56 -1.61
C ILE A 135 3.43 -36.70 -2.04
N ARG A 136 3.46 -37.76 -1.23
CA ARG A 136 4.14 -39.02 -1.57
C ARG A 136 3.44 -40.21 -0.95
N THR A 137 3.74 -41.40 -1.43
CA THR A 137 3.26 -42.65 -0.83
C THR A 137 4.40 -43.46 -0.24
N ASP A 138 4.21 -44.04 0.94
CA ASP A 138 5.16 -45.00 1.50
C ASP A 138 5.13 -46.36 0.76
N GLU A 139 6.00 -47.28 1.18
CA GLU A 139 6.12 -48.62 0.61
C GLU A 139 4.82 -49.45 0.71
N ASN A 140 3.93 -49.10 1.64
CA ASN A 140 2.64 -49.76 1.85
C ASN A 140 1.49 -49.05 1.10
N GLY A 141 1.78 -47.99 0.34
CA GLY A 141 0.78 -47.20 -0.38
C GLY A 141 0.00 -46.22 0.49
N ARG A 142 0.47 -45.92 1.70
CA ARG A 142 -0.12 -44.87 2.56
C ARG A 142 0.32 -43.51 2.07
N LEU A 143 -0.58 -42.53 2.10
CA LEU A 143 -0.28 -41.17 1.68
C LEU A 143 0.45 -40.40 2.78
N LEU A 144 1.46 -39.63 2.41
CA LEU A 144 2.09 -38.60 3.22
C LEU A 144 1.88 -37.26 2.52
N VAL A 145 1.39 -36.28 3.27
CA VAL A 145 1.31 -34.88 2.82
C VAL A 145 2.34 -34.07 3.58
N LEU A 146 3.18 -33.32 2.86
CA LEU A 146 4.19 -32.42 3.41
C LEU A 146 3.86 -30.99 2.96
N GLY A 147 4.01 -30.05 3.88
CA GLY A 147 3.78 -28.63 3.61
C GLY A 147 4.88 -27.94 2.79
N GLY A 148 4.71 -26.64 2.58
CA GLY A 148 5.71 -25.75 1.99
C GLY A 148 6.98 -25.60 2.83
N ALA A 149 7.84 -24.69 2.38
CA ALA A 149 9.14 -24.42 2.98
C ALA A 149 9.08 -23.45 4.17
N GLY A 150 7.92 -22.85 4.45
CA GLY A 150 7.74 -21.77 5.44
C GLY A 150 8.15 -20.41 4.88
N THR A 151 8.01 -20.23 3.56
CA THR A 151 8.33 -19.01 2.84
C THR A 151 7.15 -18.03 2.88
N SER A 152 7.46 -16.77 3.19
CA SER A 152 6.53 -15.65 3.11
C SER A 152 7.25 -14.46 2.49
N ASP A 153 6.57 -13.69 1.64
CA ASP A 153 7.17 -12.57 0.93
C ASP A 153 6.11 -11.54 0.49
N SER A 154 6.58 -10.36 0.09
CA SER A 154 5.80 -9.31 -0.58
C SER A 154 6.53 -8.89 -1.85
N PRO A 155 6.02 -9.17 -3.06
CA PRO A 155 6.68 -8.77 -4.31
C PRO A 155 6.97 -7.26 -4.42
N ALA A 156 6.10 -6.42 -3.85
CA ALA A 156 6.32 -4.96 -3.81
C ALA A 156 7.34 -4.50 -2.75
N GLY A 157 7.86 -5.40 -1.91
CA GLY A 157 8.75 -5.07 -0.79
C GLY A 157 8.07 -4.34 0.38
N ASN A 158 6.76 -4.51 0.57
CA ASN A 158 6.01 -3.92 1.66
C ASN A 158 6.51 -4.45 3.02
N GLY A 159 6.70 -3.60 4.01
CA GLY A 159 6.97 -4.02 5.39
C GLY A 159 5.73 -4.62 6.08
N ILE A 160 5.94 -5.26 7.24
CA ILE A 160 4.84 -5.80 8.07
C ILE A 160 4.44 -4.79 9.13
N GLY A 161 3.21 -4.26 9.02
CA GLY A 161 2.66 -3.27 9.95
C GLY A 161 1.62 -3.84 10.93
N ASP A 162 1.01 -4.98 10.61
CA ASP A 162 -0.04 -5.61 11.42
C ASP A 162 0.27 -7.10 11.65
N PHE A 163 -0.16 -7.64 12.80
CA PHE A 163 0.10 -9.04 13.12
C PHE A 163 -0.73 -10.02 12.29
N TRP A 164 -1.88 -9.58 11.76
CA TRP A 164 -2.88 -10.45 11.15
C TRP A 164 -2.99 -10.26 9.64
N GLY A 165 -3.07 -9.04 9.13
CA GLY A 165 -3.31 -8.77 7.72
C GLY A 165 -2.40 -7.70 7.15
N ASN A 166 -1.57 -8.08 6.17
CA ASN A 166 -0.65 -7.18 5.49
C ASN A 166 -0.91 -7.24 3.98
N ALA A 167 -1.27 -6.12 3.36
CA ALA A 167 -1.55 -6.03 1.93
C ALA A 167 -0.30 -6.29 1.09
N GLY A 168 -0.45 -6.95 -0.06
CA GLY A 168 0.68 -7.32 -0.93
C GLY A 168 1.54 -8.50 -0.45
N TRP A 169 1.18 -9.17 0.66
CA TRP A 169 1.92 -10.32 1.21
C TRP A 169 1.30 -11.67 0.86
N TYR A 170 2.14 -12.71 0.78
CA TYR A 170 1.73 -14.11 0.69
C TYR A 170 2.54 -15.01 1.64
N ASP A 171 2.04 -16.23 1.90
CA ASP A 171 2.81 -17.30 2.54
C ASP A 171 2.51 -18.66 1.89
N ASP A 172 3.27 -19.70 2.28
CA ASP A 172 3.16 -21.07 1.74
C ASP A 172 2.47 -22.08 2.67
N THR A 173 1.69 -21.59 3.64
CA THR A 173 0.72 -22.44 4.35
C THR A 173 -0.46 -22.76 3.44
N ALA A 174 -1.26 -23.77 3.76
CA ALA A 174 -2.34 -24.21 2.89
C ALA A 174 -3.32 -25.12 3.62
N ASP A 175 -4.46 -25.40 3.01
CA ASP A 175 -5.31 -26.53 3.37
C ASP A 175 -6.10 -27.06 2.18
N GLY A 176 -6.67 -28.25 2.34
CA GLY A 176 -7.62 -28.75 1.36
C GLY A 176 -7.97 -30.24 1.46
N PRO A 177 -8.79 -30.73 0.52
CA PRO A 177 -9.34 -32.09 0.58
C PRO A 177 -8.31 -33.16 0.23
N VAL A 178 -8.43 -34.29 0.92
CA VAL A 178 -7.73 -35.56 0.68
C VAL A 178 -8.78 -36.62 0.32
N THR A 179 -8.64 -37.21 -0.86
CA THR A 179 -9.55 -38.24 -1.36
C THR A 179 -8.79 -39.49 -1.76
N ALA A 180 -9.46 -40.64 -1.69
CA ALA A 180 -8.90 -41.93 -2.02
C ALA A 180 -9.86 -42.74 -2.89
N GLN A 181 -9.29 -43.51 -3.81
CA GLN A 181 -10.00 -44.54 -4.57
C GLN A 181 -9.33 -45.87 -4.29
N LEU A 182 -10.09 -46.81 -3.74
CA LEU A 182 -9.62 -48.11 -3.32
C LEU A 182 -10.02 -49.15 -4.37
N THR A 183 -9.09 -50.04 -4.74
CA THR A 183 -9.43 -51.27 -5.49
C THR A 183 -9.27 -52.48 -4.59
N LEU A 184 -10.38 -53.19 -4.34
CA LEU A 184 -10.38 -54.41 -3.52
C LEU A 184 -9.86 -55.63 -4.30
N PRO A 185 -9.44 -56.73 -3.63
CA PRO A 185 -8.96 -57.95 -4.30
C PRO A 185 -9.95 -58.58 -5.29
N ASP A 186 -11.25 -58.33 -5.14
CA ASP A 186 -12.30 -58.78 -6.06
C ASP A 186 -12.48 -57.87 -7.28
N GLY A 187 -11.69 -56.80 -7.38
CA GLY A 187 -11.72 -55.80 -8.45
C GLY A 187 -12.75 -54.68 -8.25
N SER A 188 -13.52 -54.69 -7.16
CA SER A 188 -14.49 -53.63 -6.89
C SER A 188 -13.84 -52.35 -6.35
N THR A 189 -14.48 -51.20 -6.61
CA THR A 189 -14.03 -49.87 -6.19
C THR A 189 -15.09 -49.15 -5.36
N PRO A 190 -15.24 -49.49 -4.07
CA PRO A 190 -16.25 -48.86 -3.22
C PRO A 190 -15.95 -47.37 -3.01
N PRO A 191 -16.98 -46.53 -2.75
CA PRO A 191 -16.75 -45.14 -2.38
C PRO A 191 -15.98 -45.06 -1.06
N VAL A 192 -15.02 -44.14 -1.00
CA VAL A 192 -14.24 -43.84 0.21
C VAL A 192 -14.59 -42.43 0.66
N GLU A 193 -14.98 -42.26 1.92
CA GLU A 193 -15.20 -40.95 2.52
C GLU A 193 -13.85 -40.24 2.71
N GLY A 194 -13.73 -39.05 2.11
CA GLY A 194 -12.50 -38.24 2.14
C GLY A 194 -12.19 -37.63 3.50
N ALA A 195 -11.01 -37.04 3.60
CA ALA A 195 -10.48 -36.31 4.74
C ALA A 195 -10.02 -34.90 4.31
N TRP A 196 -9.52 -34.13 5.26
CA TRP A 196 -8.89 -32.82 5.02
C TRP A 196 -7.45 -32.82 5.51
N VAL A 197 -6.63 -31.91 5.00
CA VAL A 197 -5.29 -31.65 5.53
C VAL A 197 -5.11 -30.15 5.80
N LEU A 198 -4.49 -29.82 6.93
CA LEU A 198 -3.99 -28.50 7.26
C LEU A 198 -2.47 -28.51 7.13
N VAL A 199 -1.91 -27.53 6.42
CA VAL A 199 -0.48 -27.21 6.39
C VAL A 199 -0.29 -25.99 7.28
N ALA A 200 0.28 -26.20 8.45
CA ALA A 200 0.37 -25.20 9.51
C ALA A 200 1.82 -24.76 9.79
N PRO A 201 2.02 -23.68 10.57
CA PRO A 201 3.34 -23.34 11.13
C PRO A 201 3.98 -24.50 11.92
N PRO A 202 5.31 -24.48 12.15
CA PRO A 202 5.96 -25.43 13.04
C PRO A 202 5.39 -25.36 14.46
N LYS A 203 5.47 -26.48 15.19
CA LYS A 203 5.16 -26.53 16.63
C LYS A 203 6.45 -26.65 17.39
N PHE A 204 6.92 -25.56 17.97
CA PHE A 204 8.23 -25.51 18.61
C PHE A 204 8.29 -26.18 19.99
N ALA A 205 7.15 -26.50 20.62
CA ALA A 205 7.11 -27.37 21.79
C ALA A 205 6.32 -28.68 21.53
N PRO A 206 6.85 -29.60 20.71
CA PRO A 206 6.12 -30.79 20.26
C PRO A 206 5.72 -31.73 21.41
N HIS A 207 6.48 -31.71 22.51
CA HIS A 207 6.21 -32.51 23.71
C HIS A 207 5.14 -31.88 24.62
N GLN A 208 4.64 -30.69 24.30
CA GLN A 208 3.59 -30.01 25.06
C GLN A 208 2.27 -30.07 24.29
N GLN A 209 1.17 -30.02 25.04
CA GLN A 209 -0.19 -29.96 24.49
C GLN A 209 -0.92 -28.77 25.10
N ASN A 210 -1.75 -28.11 24.29
CA ASN A 210 -2.61 -27.03 24.76
C ASN A 210 -3.66 -27.57 25.74
N VAL A 211 -4.00 -26.80 26.78
CA VAL A 211 -5.09 -27.18 27.71
C VAL A 211 -6.41 -27.36 26.96
N ILE A 212 -6.65 -26.52 25.95
CA ILE A 212 -7.76 -26.62 25.02
C ILE A 212 -7.14 -26.92 23.65
N THR A 213 -7.19 -28.18 23.22
CA THR A 213 -6.69 -28.59 21.90
C THR A 213 -7.74 -28.38 20.82
N LEU A 214 -7.33 -28.39 19.55
CA LEU A 214 -8.28 -28.30 18.44
C LEU A 214 -9.27 -29.48 18.47
N TYR A 215 -8.84 -30.66 18.92
CA TYR A 215 -9.72 -31.81 19.16
C TYR A 215 -10.82 -31.48 20.18
N ASP A 216 -10.44 -30.91 21.34
CA ASP A 216 -11.41 -30.57 22.40
C ASP A 216 -12.46 -29.58 21.89
N ARG A 217 -12.01 -28.57 21.12
CA ARG A 217 -12.88 -27.55 20.54
C ARG A 217 -13.82 -28.12 19.49
N LEU A 218 -13.30 -28.91 18.56
CA LEU A 218 -14.11 -29.53 17.51
C LEU A 218 -15.07 -30.57 18.08
N LEU A 219 -14.67 -31.35 19.08
CA LEU A 219 -15.58 -32.30 19.74
C LEU A 219 -16.80 -31.59 20.34
N ASP A 220 -16.61 -30.42 20.96
CA ASP A 220 -17.72 -29.61 21.49
C ASP A 220 -18.68 -29.16 20.38
N VAL A 221 -18.14 -28.75 19.23
CA VAL A 221 -18.92 -28.39 18.03
C VAL A 221 -19.65 -29.61 17.47
N MET A 222 -18.98 -30.76 17.32
CA MET A 222 -19.60 -31.99 16.82
C MET A 222 -20.72 -32.47 17.75
N VAL A 223 -20.55 -32.35 19.07
CA VAL A 223 -21.62 -32.65 20.03
C VAL A 223 -22.79 -31.68 19.90
N ALA A 224 -22.51 -30.37 19.80
CA ALA A 224 -23.55 -29.36 19.64
C ALA A 224 -24.36 -29.52 18.34
N ARG A 225 -23.73 -30.01 17.28
CA ARG A 225 -24.34 -30.29 15.96
C ARG A 225 -24.95 -31.70 15.86
N ASN A 226 -24.96 -32.49 16.93
CA ASN A 226 -25.40 -33.90 16.95
C ASN A 226 -24.64 -34.83 15.97
N LEU A 227 -23.39 -34.47 15.63
CA LEU A 227 -22.49 -35.30 14.83
C LEU A 227 -21.67 -36.25 15.70
N ALA A 228 -21.45 -35.91 16.97
CA ALA A 228 -20.84 -36.77 17.99
C ALA A 228 -21.75 -36.89 19.22
N LYS A 229 -21.61 -37.98 19.99
CA LYS A 229 -22.37 -38.17 21.23
C LYS A 229 -21.69 -37.46 22.39
N ALA A 230 -22.47 -36.71 23.17
CA ALA A 230 -21.99 -36.11 24.41
C ALA A 230 -21.51 -37.18 25.41
N PRO A 231 -20.32 -37.04 26.01
CA PRO A 231 -19.85 -37.97 27.03
C PRO A 231 -20.74 -37.96 28.29
N THR A 232 -21.26 -39.13 28.67
CA THR A 232 -22.15 -39.32 29.84
C THR A 232 -21.42 -39.82 31.09
N ALA A 233 -20.20 -40.33 30.94
CA ALA A 233 -19.35 -40.78 32.03
C ALA A 233 -18.01 -40.00 32.03
N THR A 234 -17.31 -40.05 33.16
CA THR A 234 -15.96 -39.49 33.30
C THR A 234 -15.02 -40.57 33.82
N SER A 235 -13.87 -40.73 33.17
CA SER A 235 -12.68 -41.43 33.65
C SER A 235 -11.70 -40.42 34.22
N TYR A 236 -11.07 -40.72 35.36
CA TYR A 236 -10.02 -39.86 35.87
C TYR A 236 -8.83 -39.85 34.91
N THR A 237 -8.42 -41.03 34.45
CA THR A 237 -7.22 -41.20 33.62
C THR A 237 -7.40 -40.63 32.21
N ARG A 238 -8.57 -40.79 31.57
CA ARG A 238 -8.77 -40.37 30.17
C ARG A 238 -9.32 -38.97 29.99
N ASP A 239 -10.10 -38.46 30.95
CA ASP A 239 -10.88 -37.23 30.76
C ASP A 239 -10.49 -36.09 31.72
N VAL A 240 -9.97 -36.41 32.92
CA VAL A 240 -9.55 -35.41 33.91
C VAL A 240 -8.05 -35.17 33.86
N TYR A 241 -7.27 -36.25 33.87
CA TYR A 241 -5.82 -36.19 33.91
C TYR A 241 -5.21 -35.38 32.77
N PRO A 242 -5.60 -35.54 31.49
CA PRO A 242 -4.99 -34.79 30.40
C PRO A 242 -5.16 -33.28 30.57
N ILE A 243 -6.33 -32.81 30.99
CA ILE A 243 -6.60 -31.38 31.26
C ILE A 243 -5.62 -30.84 32.32
N LEU A 244 -5.45 -31.60 33.41
CA LEU A 244 -4.55 -31.22 34.50
C LEU A 244 -3.08 -31.28 34.07
N ARG A 245 -2.65 -32.33 33.36
CA ARG A 245 -1.28 -32.47 32.86
C ARG A 245 -0.91 -31.31 31.93
N ARG A 246 -1.75 -31.04 30.92
CA ARG A 246 -1.56 -29.94 29.96
C ARG A 246 -1.41 -28.59 30.67
N ALA A 247 -2.23 -28.35 31.68
CA ALA A 247 -2.14 -27.13 32.47
C ALA A 247 -0.85 -27.07 33.30
N ALA A 248 -0.38 -28.21 33.81
CA ALA A 248 0.88 -28.32 34.56
C ALA A 248 2.11 -28.13 33.68
N ASP A 249 2.09 -28.64 32.46
CA ASP A 249 3.22 -28.62 31.52
C ASP A 249 3.38 -27.29 30.80
N THR A 250 2.38 -26.40 30.85
CA THR A 250 2.50 -25.02 30.38
C THR A 250 3.69 -24.29 31.03
N ARG A 251 4.11 -24.71 32.23
CA ARG A 251 5.28 -24.17 32.96
C ARG A 251 6.61 -24.24 32.21
N TRP A 252 6.69 -25.11 31.20
CA TRP A 252 7.92 -25.35 30.43
C TRP A 252 8.10 -24.39 29.27
N VAL A 253 7.03 -23.73 28.88
CA VAL A 253 6.97 -22.82 27.74
C VAL A 253 6.51 -21.41 28.16
N ARG A 254 6.23 -21.23 29.45
CA ARG A 254 5.79 -19.98 30.05
C ARG A 254 5.90 -20.01 31.59
N ASP A 255 6.30 -18.90 32.21
CA ASP A 255 6.17 -18.77 33.67
C ASP A 255 4.70 -18.63 34.11
N VAL A 256 4.21 -19.66 34.81
CA VAL A 256 2.87 -19.73 35.40
C VAL A 256 2.91 -19.80 36.94
N GLY A 257 4.08 -19.55 37.55
CA GLY A 257 4.33 -19.63 38.97
C GLY A 257 3.97 -20.99 39.59
N ARG A 258 3.63 -21.01 40.88
CA ARG A 258 3.27 -22.24 41.62
C ARG A 258 1.81 -22.69 41.44
N VAL A 259 1.09 -22.14 40.47
CA VAL A 259 -0.36 -22.31 40.36
C VAL A 259 -0.75 -23.69 39.79
N HIS A 260 0.21 -24.41 39.20
CA HIS A 260 -0.03 -25.64 38.43
C HIS A 260 0.69 -26.91 38.94
N SER A 261 0.81 -27.09 40.27
CA SER A 261 1.53 -28.23 40.85
C SER A 261 0.68 -29.05 41.83
N TRP A 262 0.53 -30.35 41.55
CA TRP A 262 -0.17 -31.33 42.38
C TRP A 262 0.30 -32.76 42.08
N ALA A 263 0.10 -33.67 43.04
CA ALA A 263 0.33 -35.10 42.84
C ALA A 263 -0.91 -35.78 42.26
N HIS A 264 -0.72 -36.75 41.38
CA HIS A 264 -1.80 -37.57 40.82
C HIS A 264 -1.94 -38.91 41.57
N PRO A 265 -3.17 -39.42 41.77
CA PRO A 265 -4.43 -38.79 41.41
C PRO A 265 -4.85 -37.71 42.42
N VAL A 266 -5.49 -36.66 41.95
CA VAL A 266 -6.04 -35.58 42.77
C VAL A 266 -7.40 -36.00 43.29
N THR A 267 -7.42 -36.52 44.52
CA THR A 267 -8.64 -37.00 45.19
C THR A 267 -9.07 -36.16 46.39
N ASP A 268 -8.18 -35.31 46.92
CA ASP A 268 -8.50 -34.41 48.04
C ASP A 268 -9.45 -33.28 47.59
N GLN A 269 -10.66 -33.23 48.15
CA GLN A 269 -11.71 -32.31 47.72
C GLN A 269 -11.29 -30.84 47.81
N ARG A 270 -10.49 -30.45 48.82
CA ARG A 270 -10.00 -29.06 48.92
C ARG A 270 -9.11 -28.68 47.75
N THR A 271 -8.28 -29.63 47.31
CA THR A 271 -7.42 -29.45 46.13
C THR A 271 -8.24 -29.44 44.85
N VAL A 272 -9.23 -30.32 44.70
CA VAL A 272 -10.20 -30.33 43.60
C VAL A 272 -10.90 -28.97 43.49
N ASP A 273 -11.48 -28.47 44.58
CA ASP A 273 -12.22 -27.20 44.61
C ASP A 273 -11.32 -26.00 44.24
N ARG A 274 -10.06 -26.02 44.69
CA ARG A 274 -9.07 -25.00 44.36
C ARG A 274 -8.70 -25.02 42.88
N ILE A 275 -8.48 -26.21 42.30
CA ILE A 275 -8.19 -26.36 40.86
C ILE A 275 -9.38 -25.89 40.03
N VAL A 276 -10.59 -26.36 40.33
CA VAL A 276 -11.80 -25.97 39.59
C VAL A 276 -12.06 -24.47 39.70
N LYS A 277 -11.81 -23.84 40.86
CA LYS A 277 -11.92 -22.38 41.02
C LYS A 277 -10.91 -21.62 40.15
N LYS A 278 -9.76 -22.22 39.86
CA LYS A 278 -8.67 -21.61 39.09
C LYS A 278 -8.84 -21.77 37.58
N LEU A 279 -9.68 -22.70 37.13
CA LEU A 279 -10.07 -22.83 35.73
C LEU A 279 -11.01 -21.67 35.34
N ARG A 280 -10.73 -21.00 34.21
CA ARG A 280 -11.47 -19.80 33.73
C ARG A 280 -12.97 -20.08 33.48
N PRO A 281 -13.88 -19.07 33.66
CA PRO A 281 -13.74 -17.70 33.12
C PRO A 281 -13.02 -16.68 34.01
N THR A 282 -13.18 -16.74 35.33
CA THR A 282 -12.60 -15.76 36.28
C THR A 282 -11.29 -16.25 36.95
N GLY A 283 -10.77 -17.37 36.47
CA GLY A 283 -9.54 -18.01 36.93
C GLY A 283 -8.31 -17.60 36.11
N ASN A 284 -7.21 -18.30 36.31
CA ASN A 284 -5.96 -18.12 35.55
C ASN A 284 -5.42 -19.47 35.04
N MET A 285 -6.30 -20.43 34.75
CA MET A 285 -5.95 -21.72 34.16
C MET A 285 -6.90 -22.06 32.99
N PRO A 286 -6.41 -22.19 31.75
CA PRO A 286 -5.11 -21.70 31.33
C PRO A 286 -5.09 -20.16 31.42
N ASP A 287 -3.93 -19.57 31.67
CA ASP A 287 -3.80 -18.12 31.75
C ASP A 287 -3.66 -17.51 30.35
N LEU A 288 -4.57 -17.79 29.41
CA LEU A 288 -4.44 -17.30 28.04
C LEU A 288 -5.13 -15.95 27.83
N ASN A 289 -4.68 -15.16 26.86
CA ASN A 289 -5.44 -14.01 26.38
C ASN A 289 -6.67 -14.46 25.58
N GLY A 290 -7.74 -13.66 25.57
CA GLY A 290 -9.00 -13.95 24.86
C GLY A 290 -10.12 -14.49 25.75
N GLU A 291 -11.35 -14.09 25.43
CA GLU A 291 -12.55 -14.47 26.19
C GLU A 291 -12.97 -15.92 25.95
N ASP A 292 -12.58 -16.50 24.82
CA ASP A 292 -12.87 -17.88 24.43
C ASP A 292 -11.78 -18.88 24.87
N ALA A 293 -10.78 -18.44 25.64
CA ALA A 293 -9.80 -19.27 26.35
C ALA A 293 -10.40 -19.98 27.59
N VAL A 294 -11.66 -20.43 27.48
CA VAL A 294 -12.36 -21.20 28.50
C VAL A 294 -12.46 -22.66 28.07
N LEU A 295 -12.46 -23.56 29.05
CA LEU A 295 -12.68 -24.98 28.76
C LEU A 295 -14.00 -25.19 28.01
N THR A 296 -14.00 -26.16 27.09
CA THR A 296 -15.20 -26.48 26.29
C THR A 296 -16.32 -27.05 27.17
N LYS A 297 -17.57 -27.08 26.67
CA LYS A 297 -18.68 -27.61 27.48
C LYS A 297 -18.48 -29.09 27.82
N VAL A 298 -17.88 -29.86 26.90
CA VAL A 298 -17.46 -31.24 27.16
C VAL A 298 -16.44 -31.33 28.29
N GLN A 299 -15.34 -30.57 28.23
CA GLN A 299 -14.31 -30.55 29.28
C GLN A 299 -14.88 -30.11 30.63
N ALA A 300 -15.68 -29.04 30.65
CA ALA A 300 -16.36 -28.55 31.84
C ALA A 300 -17.31 -29.61 32.44
N GLY A 301 -18.01 -30.38 31.60
CA GLY A 301 -18.85 -31.51 32.02
C GLY A 301 -18.05 -32.61 32.72
N HIS A 302 -16.87 -32.95 32.21
CA HIS A 302 -15.99 -33.93 32.87
C HIS A 302 -15.52 -33.44 34.24
N LEU A 303 -15.11 -32.17 34.33
CA LEU A 303 -14.66 -31.58 35.59
C LEU A 303 -15.78 -31.40 36.61
N ALA A 304 -17.00 -31.11 36.18
CA ALA A 304 -18.18 -31.05 37.04
C ALA A 304 -18.46 -32.42 37.68
N ARG A 305 -18.41 -33.50 36.87
CA ARG A 305 -18.55 -34.88 37.36
C ARG A 305 -17.41 -35.30 38.28
N TRP A 306 -16.17 -34.90 37.97
CA TRP A 306 -15.01 -35.11 38.84
C TRP A 306 -15.18 -34.43 40.19
N LYS A 307 -15.55 -33.13 40.20
CA LYS A 307 -15.82 -32.34 41.41
C LYS A 307 -16.94 -32.93 42.26
N ALA A 308 -17.97 -33.49 41.62
CA ALA A 308 -19.08 -34.14 42.30
C ALA A 308 -18.76 -35.56 42.80
N GLY A 309 -17.57 -36.10 42.50
CA GLY A 309 -17.21 -37.48 42.86
C GLY A 309 -17.85 -38.56 41.99
N THR A 310 -18.46 -38.17 40.86
CA THR A 310 -19.21 -39.04 39.93
C THR A 310 -18.38 -39.45 38.71
N TYR A 311 -17.22 -40.06 38.97
CA TYR A 311 -16.26 -40.48 37.95
C TYR A 311 -15.65 -41.84 38.28
N THR A 312 -15.12 -42.51 37.27
CA THR A 312 -14.38 -43.77 37.41
C THR A 312 -12.98 -43.48 37.96
N LYS A 313 -12.64 -44.09 39.09
CA LYS A 313 -11.34 -43.92 39.78
C LYS A 313 -10.33 -44.93 39.24
N ASP A 314 -9.97 -44.78 37.97
CA ASP A 314 -9.17 -45.71 37.17
C ASP A 314 -7.69 -45.32 37.03
N TRP A 315 -7.17 -44.50 37.96
CA TRP A 315 -5.78 -44.08 37.93
C TRP A 315 -4.82 -45.23 38.28
N ALA A 316 -3.99 -45.63 37.33
CA ALA A 316 -2.94 -46.65 37.49
C ALA A 316 -1.51 -46.10 37.29
N GLY A 317 -1.38 -44.79 37.09
CA GLY A 317 -0.16 -44.12 36.63
C GLY A 317 -0.44 -43.30 35.37
N GLU A 318 0.58 -42.56 34.91
CA GLU A 318 0.50 -41.91 33.59
C GLU A 318 0.36 -42.98 32.51
N PRO A 319 -0.70 -42.92 31.68
CA PRO A 319 -0.91 -43.90 30.63
C PRO A 319 0.19 -43.75 29.58
N ALA A 320 0.77 -44.87 29.16
CA ALA A 320 1.56 -44.90 27.93
C ALA A 320 0.62 -44.68 26.72
N PRO A 321 1.12 -44.11 25.60
CA PRO A 321 0.38 -44.07 24.35
C PRO A 321 -0.15 -45.47 23.98
N ASP A 322 -1.40 -45.56 23.55
CA ASP A 322 -2.03 -46.83 23.19
C ASP A 322 -1.26 -47.46 22.02
N PRO A 323 -0.70 -48.69 22.14
CA PRO A 323 0.01 -49.33 21.04
C PRO A 323 -0.88 -49.67 19.84
N GLY A 324 -2.21 -49.71 20.02
CA GLY A 324 -3.17 -49.97 18.96
C GLY A 324 -3.47 -48.72 18.13
N LEU A 325 -3.28 -48.82 16.82
CA LEU A 325 -3.65 -47.75 15.88
C LEU A 325 -5.13 -47.88 15.52
N THR A 326 -5.93 -46.88 15.88
CA THR A 326 -7.38 -46.85 15.65
C THR A 326 -7.80 -45.61 14.86
N PRO A 327 -8.89 -45.67 14.08
CA PRO A 327 -9.40 -44.51 13.35
C PRO A 327 -9.61 -43.27 14.23
N ASP A 328 -10.34 -43.43 15.35
CA ASP A 328 -10.61 -42.34 16.29
C ASP A 328 -9.32 -41.86 16.99
N GLY A 329 -8.37 -42.77 17.21
CA GLY A 329 -7.06 -42.45 17.77
C GLY A 329 -6.24 -41.56 16.84
N LEU A 330 -6.24 -41.83 15.53
CA LEU A 330 -5.59 -41.00 14.52
C LEU A 330 -6.23 -39.61 14.44
N ASP A 331 -7.56 -39.55 14.39
CA ASP A 331 -8.31 -38.28 14.32
C ASP A 331 -7.98 -37.40 15.54
N ARG A 332 -7.92 -38.02 16.72
CA ARG A 332 -7.56 -37.34 17.97
C ARG A 332 -6.09 -36.93 18.01
N ALA A 333 -5.16 -37.81 17.65
CA ALA A 333 -3.73 -37.56 17.71
C ALA A 333 -3.31 -36.34 16.87
N ALA A 334 -3.84 -36.23 15.66
CA ALA A 334 -3.56 -35.10 14.77
C ALA A 334 -4.03 -33.76 15.37
N LEU A 335 -5.23 -33.73 15.95
CA LEU A 335 -5.87 -32.51 16.44
C LEU A 335 -5.48 -32.13 17.88
N GLU A 336 -5.03 -33.08 18.70
CA GLU A 336 -4.50 -32.80 20.05
C GLU A 336 -3.18 -32.02 20.00
N ALA A 337 -2.47 -32.09 18.87
CA ALA A 337 -1.25 -31.34 18.66
C ALA A 337 -1.48 -29.85 18.39
N CYS A 338 -2.71 -29.41 18.13
CA CYS A 338 -3.06 -28.07 17.67
C CYS A 338 -3.74 -27.21 18.75
N VAL A 339 -3.78 -25.90 18.52
CA VAL A 339 -4.49 -24.93 19.38
C VAL A 339 -6.00 -25.04 19.18
N GLY A 340 -6.76 -25.11 20.28
CA GLY A 340 -8.22 -25.03 20.27
C GLY A 340 -8.81 -23.80 20.95
N GLY A 341 -7.96 -22.85 21.36
CA GLY A 341 -8.38 -21.60 21.99
C GLY A 341 -7.25 -20.92 22.77
N ALA A 342 -7.26 -19.60 22.93
CA ALA A 342 -8.21 -18.65 22.29
C ALA A 342 -8.05 -18.60 20.77
N PHE A 343 -9.06 -18.16 20.02
CA PHE A 343 -8.91 -17.84 18.61
C PHE A 343 -8.86 -16.33 18.41
N PHE A 344 -7.68 -15.83 18.03
CA PHE A 344 -7.43 -14.44 17.64
C PHE A 344 -6.13 -14.23 16.83
N PRO A 345 -5.91 -14.90 15.69
CA PRO A 345 -6.81 -15.86 15.05
C PRO A 345 -6.62 -17.29 15.57
N GLY A 346 -5.49 -17.63 16.20
CA GLY A 346 -5.08 -19.02 16.50
C GLY A 346 -3.77 -19.33 15.76
N ILE A 347 -3.34 -20.59 15.72
CA ILE A 347 -2.08 -20.97 15.04
C ILE A 347 -2.29 -21.83 13.80
N GLU A 348 -2.91 -23.01 13.95
CA GLU A 348 -3.13 -23.91 12.81
C GLU A 348 -4.47 -23.66 12.09
N ALA A 349 -5.47 -23.25 12.86
CA ALA A 349 -6.80 -22.89 12.41
C ALA A 349 -7.47 -22.00 13.47
N GLY A 350 -8.53 -21.30 13.09
CA GLY A 350 -9.25 -20.43 14.01
C GLY A 350 -9.93 -19.29 13.26
N GLY A 351 -9.72 -18.06 13.72
CA GLY A 351 -10.43 -16.87 13.25
C GLY A 351 -10.47 -15.73 14.27
N ARG A 352 -10.60 -14.47 13.84
CA ARG A 352 -10.61 -13.33 14.78
C ARG A 352 -11.94 -13.18 15.52
N ALA A 353 -13.04 -13.52 14.88
CA ALA A 353 -14.38 -13.32 15.41
C ALA A 353 -15.36 -14.40 14.94
N GLU A 354 -16.57 -14.40 15.52
CA GLU A 354 -17.70 -15.18 14.98
C GLU A 354 -18.03 -14.69 13.56
N GLY A 355 -18.24 -15.63 12.63
CA GLY A 355 -18.38 -15.36 11.20
C GLY A 355 -17.06 -15.39 10.43
N ASP A 356 -15.93 -15.40 11.12
CA ASP A 356 -14.58 -15.52 10.58
C ASP A 356 -13.86 -16.74 11.17
N ARG A 357 -14.57 -17.81 11.55
CA ARG A 357 -13.95 -19.03 12.12
C ARG A 357 -14.20 -20.27 11.25
N PRO A 358 -13.58 -20.36 10.05
CA PRO A 358 -13.86 -21.40 9.07
C PRO A 358 -13.90 -22.82 9.64
N ILE A 359 -12.92 -23.19 10.46
CA ILE A 359 -12.82 -24.54 11.03
C ILE A 359 -14.01 -24.89 11.95
N LEU A 360 -14.59 -23.92 12.65
CA LEU A 360 -15.74 -24.15 13.53
C LEU A 360 -17.07 -24.00 12.79
N GLU A 361 -17.11 -23.18 11.76
CA GLU A 361 -18.33 -22.69 11.13
C GLU A 361 -18.69 -23.46 9.84
N SER A 362 -17.70 -24.06 9.18
CA SER A 362 -17.86 -24.88 7.97
C SER A 362 -18.87 -26.02 8.10
N ALA A 363 -19.36 -26.51 6.96
CA ALA A 363 -20.22 -27.69 6.89
C ALA A 363 -19.43 -29.00 7.12
N TYR A 364 -20.02 -29.91 7.88
CA TYR A 364 -19.46 -31.24 8.17
C TYR A 364 -20.47 -32.32 7.80
N THR A 365 -20.02 -33.37 7.10
CA THR A 365 -20.85 -34.52 6.70
C THR A 365 -20.97 -35.56 7.82
N SER A 366 -19.92 -35.71 8.62
CA SER A 366 -19.90 -36.51 9.84
C SER A 366 -18.88 -35.92 10.84
N ALA A 367 -18.76 -36.50 12.03
CA ALA A 367 -17.84 -35.98 13.05
C ALA A 367 -16.43 -35.80 12.46
N PHE A 368 -15.91 -34.56 12.54
CA PHE A 368 -14.59 -34.15 12.04
C PHE A 368 -14.37 -34.27 10.53
N ARG A 369 -15.39 -34.55 9.70
CA ARG A 369 -15.25 -34.60 8.24
C ARG A 369 -15.94 -33.42 7.55
N LEU A 370 -15.13 -32.54 6.98
CA LEU A 370 -15.61 -31.38 6.23
C LEU A 370 -16.38 -31.81 4.98
N ASP A 371 -17.41 -31.05 4.61
CA ASP A 371 -18.17 -31.28 3.39
C ASP A 371 -17.43 -30.71 2.18
N HIS A 372 -16.76 -31.57 1.41
CA HIS A 372 -15.98 -31.18 0.23
C HIS A 372 -16.83 -30.55 -0.89
N ALA A 373 -18.16 -30.67 -0.84
CA ALA A 373 -19.05 -30.00 -1.79
C ALA A 373 -19.34 -28.53 -1.41
N GLN A 374 -19.08 -28.15 -0.16
CA GLN A 374 -19.37 -26.81 0.37
C GLN A 374 -18.11 -26.07 0.84
N VAL A 375 -17.03 -26.79 1.11
CA VAL A 375 -15.76 -26.24 1.58
C VAL A 375 -14.74 -26.34 0.45
N ALA A 376 -14.23 -25.19 0.01
CA ALA A 376 -13.20 -25.11 -1.02
C ALA A 376 -11.79 -25.35 -0.42
N PRO A 377 -10.81 -25.80 -1.23
CA PRO A 377 -9.39 -25.78 -0.83
C PRO A 377 -8.95 -24.38 -0.38
N GLY A 378 -8.09 -24.30 0.63
CA GLY A 378 -7.60 -23.04 1.22
C GLY A 378 -8.59 -22.30 2.12
N HIS A 379 -9.83 -22.78 2.25
CA HIS A 379 -10.87 -22.10 3.02
C HIS A 379 -10.58 -22.08 4.52
N VAL A 380 -10.02 -23.17 5.07
CA VAL A 380 -9.89 -23.30 6.53
C VAL A 380 -8.81 -22.38 7.09
N THR A 381 -7.73 -22.18 6.33
CA THR A 381 -6.57 -21.36 6.71
C THR A 381 -6.68 -19.90 6.27
N ALA A 382 -7.67 -19.54 5.45
CA ALA A 382 -7.85 -18.18 4.92
C ALA A 382 -7.98 -17.09 6.00
N ALA A 383 -8.55 -17.43 7.16
CA ALA A 383 -8.73 -16.53 8.31
C ALA A 383 -7.47 -16.37 9.20
N MET A 384 -6.43 -17.18 8.97
CA MET A 384 -5.20 -17.13 9.74
C MET A 384 -4.34 -15.93 9.35
N ALA A 385 -3.35 -15.58 10.15
CA ALA A 385 -2.49 -14.43 9.87
C ALA A 385 -1.71 -14.55 8.56
N LEU A 386 -1.48 -13.40 7.94
CA LEU A 386 -0.77 -13.23 6.68
C LEU A 386 0.30 -12.13 6.81
N PRO A 387 1.59 -12.49 6.81
CA PRO A 387 2.10 -13.87 6.87
C PRO A 387 1.97 -14.47 8.28
N TRP A 388 1.95 -15.80 8.40
CA TRP A 388 1.81 -16.48 9.70
C TRP A 388 2.92 -16.12 10.73
N GLN A 389 4.10 -15.72 10.25
CA GLN A 389 5.22 -15.27 11.08
C GLN A 389 4.92 -13.98 11.85
N ALA A 390 4.11 -13.09 11.29
CA ALA A 390 3.71 -11.85 11.97
C ALA A 390 2.96 -12.14 13.28
N ASP A 391 2.05 -13.12 13.25
CA ASP A 391 1.33 -13.60 14.42
C ASP A 391 2.26 -14.31 15.42
N PHE A 392 3.21 -15.12 14.94
CA PHE A 392 4.22 -15.73 15.81
C PHE A 392 5.00 -14.68 16.62
N GLN A 393 5.36 -13.55 16.01
CA GLN A 393 6.04 -12.47 16.72
C GLN A 393 5.09 -11.72 17.67
N ALA A 394 3.88 -11.37 17.22
CA ALA A 394 2.90 -10.67 18.05
C ALA A 394 2.44 -11.49 19.27
N CYS A 395 2.49 -12.82 19.15
CA CYS A 395 2.16 -13.77 20.21
C CYS A 395 3.16 -13.86 21.36
N GLY A 396 4.05 -12.86 21.51
CA GLY A 396 4.97 -12.61 22.63
C GLY A 396 4.38 -12.79 24.03
N GLN A 397 3.07 -12.62 24.15
CA GLN A 397 2.32 -12.74 25.40
C GLN A 397 1.65 -14.10 25.54
N ASN A 398 0.77 -14.22 26.50
CA ASN A 398 0.09 -15.44 26.87
C ASN A 398 -1.02 -15.90 25.90
N TRP A 399 -0.83 -15.79 24.59
CA TRP A 399 -1.82 -16.28 23.62
C TRP A 399 -1.71 -17.80 23.41
N TRP A 400 -0.58 -18.31 22.89
CA TRP A 400 -0.41 -19.74 22.56
C TRP A 400 1.00 -20.28 22.85
N PRO A 401 1.38 -20.40 24.14
CA PRO A 401 2.77 -20.73 24.53
C PRO A 401 3.23 -22.13 24.07
N VAL A 402 2.35 -23.01 23.60
CA VAL A 402 2.75 -24.37 23.19
C VAL A 402 3.32 -24.42 21.76
N PRO A 403 2.58 -24.04 20.71
CA PRO A 403 3.16 -24.01 19.36
C PRO A 403 4.28 -22.97 19.21
N ARG A 404 4.19 -21.87 19.97
CA ARG A 404 5.14 -20.76 20.03
C ARG A 404 5.48 -20.49 21.49
N PRO A 405 6.59 -21.02 22.04
CA PRO A 405 7.00 -20.77 23.41
C PRO A 405 7.19 -19.29 23.73
N ASN A 406 6.96 -18.91 24.98
CA ASN A 406 7.25 -17.57 25.49
C ASN A 406 8.56 -17.59 26.27
N ASP A 407 8.64 -18.52 27.22
CA ASP A 407 9.77 -18.68 28.12
C ASP A 407 10.29 -20.12 28.01
N VAL A 408 11.60 -20.29 27.92
CA VAL A 408 12.25 -21.60 27.76
C VAL A 408 13.45 -21.75 28.67
N PHE A 409 13.80 -22.99 28.98
CA PHE A 409 14.99 -23.33 29.76
C PHE A 409 16.09 -23.81 28.81
N GLU A 410 17.24 -23.16 28.81
CA GLU A 410 18.33 -23.47 27.86
C GLU A 410 18.98 -24.85 28.09
N ASN A 411 18.83 -25.42 29.29
CA ASN A 411 19.37 -26.75 29.62
C ASN A 411 18.74 -27.32 30.90
N VAL A 412 19.00 -28.60 31.18
CA VAL A 412 18.41 -29.34 32.31
C VAL A 412 18.84 -28.82 33.68
N THR A 413 19.87 -27.98 33.77
CA THR A 413 20.31 -27.38 35.04
C THR A 413 19.80 -25.96 35.26
N ALA A 414 19.20 -25.35 34.23
CA ALA A 414 18.67 -23.98 34.31
C ALA A 414 17.58 -23.88 35.39
N THR A 415 17.64 -22.81 36.18
CA THR A 415 16.66 -22.49 37.23
C THR A 415 15.77 -21.31 36.89
N THR A 416 16.11 -20.60 35.82
CA THR A 416 15.41 -19.40 35.33
C THR A 416 15.17 -19.61 33.84
N ALA A 417 13.98 -19.27 33.37
CA ALA A 417 13.66 -19.29 31.95
C ALA A 417 14.12 -17.98 31.28
N VAL A 418 14.34 -18.05 29.97
CA VAL A 418 14.69 -16.94 29.09
C VAL A 418 13.62 -16.82 28.00
N VAL A 419 13.47 -15.63 27.42
CA VAL A 419 12.51 -15.41 26.32
C VAL A 419 12.91 -16.26 25.11
N TRP A 420 11.96 -16.99 24.52
CA TRP A 420 12.23 -17.95 23.44
C TRP A 420 12.74 -17.29 22.15
N ASP A 421 12.10 -16.21 21.73
CA ASP A 421 12.41 -15.39 20.56
C ASP A 421 13.34 -14.22 20.88
N ARG A 422 14.19 -14.35 21.91
CA ARG A 422 15.09 -13.31 22.43
C ARG A 422 16.01 -12.64 21.40
N ASP A 423 16.24 -13.30 20.27
CA ASP A 423 17.09 -12.79 19.19
C ASP A 423 16.29 -12.24 17.98
N ILE A 424 14.95 -12.20 18.08
CA ILE A 424 14.04 -11.68 17.04
C ILE A 424 13.31 -10.44 17.56
N GLY A 425 13.64 -9.28 17.00
CA GLY A 425 13.13 -7.97 17.40
C GLY A 425 11.89 -7.50 16.61
N SER A 426 11.67 -7.98 15.39
CA SER A 426 10.56 -7.53 14.53
C SER A 426 9.80 -8.66 13.83
N MET A 427 8.64 -8.33 13.24
CA MET A 427 7.84 -9.28 12.45
C MET A 427 8.58 -9.67 11.15
N ASP A 428 9.27 -8.72 10.51
CA ASP A 428 10.10 -8.98 9.33
C ASP A 428 11.27 -9.93 9.65
N GLU A 429 11.87 -9.79 10.83
CA GLU A 429 12.89 -10.74 11.28
C GLU A 429 12.32 -12.13 11.56
N MET A 430 11.10 -12.23 12.10
CA MET A 430 10.43 -13.52 12.27
C MET A 430 10.20 -14.21 10.92
N VAL A 431 9.83 -13.46 9.86
CA VAL A 431 9.79 -13.99 8.49
C VAL A 431 11.14 -14.56 8.05
N ALA A 432 12.22 -13.84 8.32
CA ALA A 432 13.56 -14.23 7.91
C ALA A 432 14.15 -15.39 8.75
N HIS A 433 13.84 -15.48 10.04
CA HIS A 433 14.60 -16.25 11.04
C HIS A 433 13.76 -17.19 11.92
N TRP A 434 12.47 -17.40 11.63
CA TRP A 434 11.66 -18.38 12.39
C TRP A 434 12.34 -19.75 12.51
N HIS A 435 13.15 -20.15 11.53
CA HIS A 435 13.86 -21.43 11.49
C HIS A 435 15.11 -21.48 12.37
N ASP A 436 15.58 -20.35 12.89
CA ASP A 436 16.72 -20.29 13.82
C ASP A 436 16.29 -20.64 15.26
N LEU A 437 15.02 -20.44 15.60
CA LEU A 437 14.47 -20.68 16.92
C LEU A 437 14.53 -22.17 17.34
N GLY A 438 14.68 -22.41 18.63
CA GLY A 438 14.87 -23.76 19.18
C GLY A 438 13.58 -24.52 19.47
N PHE A 439 13.66 -25.85 19.51
CA PHE A 439 12.57 -26.74 19.90
C PHE A 439 12.65 -27.09 21.39
N VAL A 440 11.51 -27.06 22.08
CA VAL A 440 11.36 -27.43 23.49
C VAL A 440 11.01 -28.90 23.61
N VAL A 441 11.96 -29.68 24.13
CA VAL A 441 11.88 -31.14 24.19
C VAL A 441 12.22 -31.66 25.57
N ALA A 442 11.76 -32.88 25.88
CA ALA A 442 12.03 -33.54 27.14
C ALA A 442 13.43 -34.14 27.19
N GLN A 443 14.17 -33.85 28.26
CA GLN A 443 15.48 -34.40 28.55
C GLN A 443 15.57 -34.88 30.00
N GLN A 444 16.36 -35.93 30.21
CA GLN A 444 16.62 -36.47 31.54
C GLN A 444 17.72 -35.66 32.24
N ALA A 445 17.40 -35.09 33.39
CA ALA A 445 18.35 -34.39 34.24
C ALA A 445 19.25 -35.39 35.01
N PRO A 446 20.43 -34.95 35.51
CA PRO A 446 21.35 -35.81 36.25
C PRO A 446 20.77 -36.44 37.52
N ASP A 447 19.73 -35.84 38.10
CA ASP A 447 19.01 -36.35 39.28
C ASP A 447 17.92 -37.38 38.93
N GLY A 448 17.78 -37.73 37.64
CA GLY A 448 16.80 -38.68 37.13
C GLY A 448 15.43 -38.07 36.83
N THR A 449 15.22 -36.76 37.08
CA THR A 449 13.96 -36.07 36.72
C THR A 449 13.92 -35.73 35.24
N VAL A 450 12.71 -35.62 34.66
CA VAL A 450 12.53 -35.12 33.28
C VAL A 450 12.32 -33.61 33.34
N ARG A 451 13.06 -32.87 32.51
CA ARG A 451 12.90 -31.43 32.31
C ARG A 451 12.72 -31.15 30.83
N HIS A 452 11.95 -30.11 30.50
CA HIS A 452 11.80 -29.67 29.13
C HIS A 452 12.70 -28.46 28.88
N VAL A 453 13.50 -28.54 27.84
CA VAL A 453 14.57 -27.60 27.55
C VAL A 453 14.59 -27.28 26.06
N GLU A 454 15.06 -26.09 25.74
CA GLU A 454 15.29 -25.67 24.37
C GLU A 454 16.51 -26.37 23.79
N THR A 455 16.37 -26.80 22.53
CA THR A 455 17.40 -27.47 21.75
C THR A 455 17.42 -26.92 20.34
N GLU A 456 18.55 -27.06 19.64
CA GLU A 456 18.67 -26.70 18.22
C GLU A 456 18.46 -25.18 17.94
N HIS A 457 18.60 -24.31 18.96
CA HIS A 457 18.54 -22.85 18.83
C HIS A 457 19.81 -22.32 18.14
N LEU A 458 19.62 -21.48 17.13
CA LEU A 458 20.65 -20.73 16.44
C LEU A 458 20.55 -19.26 16.80
N THR A 459 21.67 -18.64 17.13
CA THR A 459 21.72 -17.17 17.26
C THR A 459 21.78 -16.57 15.85
N PRO A 460 20.84 -15.69 15.46
CA PRO A 460 20.88 -15.02 14.17
C PRO A 460 22.16 -14.19 14.02
N PRO A 461 22.59 -13.91 12.77
CA PRO A 461 23.78 -13.10 12.54
C PRO A 461 23.58 -11.68 13.11
N PRO A 462 24.66 -10.94 13.44
CA PRO A 462 24.55 -9.59 13.98
C PRO A 462 23.81 -8.58 13.09
N ILE A 463 23.72 -8.87 11.80
CA ILE A 463 23.08 -8.05 10.77
C ILE A 463 22.32 -8.99 9.83
N THR A 464 21.04 -8.66 9.61
CA THR A 464 20.11 -9.42 8.79
C THR A 464 19.60 -8.56 7.64
N LEU A 465 19.67 -9.07 6.41
CA LEU A 465 19.01 -8.46 5.25
C LEU A 465 17.55 -8.95 5.18
N THR A 466 16.59 -8.03 5.34
CA THR A 466 15.16 -8.33 5.23
C THR A 466 14.67 -8.16 3.78
N THR A 467 15.13 -7.14 3.07
CA THR A 467 14.79 -6.94 1.65
C THR A 467 15.78 -7.64 0.72
N ARG A 468 15.39 -8.79 0.14
CA ARG A 468 16.27 -9.56 -0.76
C ARG A 468 16.18 -9.14 -2.22
N ARG A 469 15.09 -8.47 -2.60
CA ARG A 469 14.77 -8.07 -3.97
C ARG A 469 14.00 -6.76 -4.00
N LEU A 470 14.26 -5.93 -5.02
CA LEU A 470 13.48 -4.73 -5.35
C LEU A 470 12.86 -4.92 -6.73
N ASP A 471 11.55 -4.82 -6.83
CA ASP A 471 10.79 -5.01 -8.08
C ASP A 471 10.13 -3.69 -8.53
N PHE A 472 10.82 -2.94 -9.39
CA PHE A 472 10.30 -1.73 -10.05
C PHE A 472 9.52 -2.11 -11.31
N VAL A 473 8.38 -2.76 -11.12
CA VAL A 473 7.60 -3.31 -12.23
C VAL A 473 6.69 -2.24 -12.84
N ASN A 474 6.66 -2.20 -14.17
CA ASN A 474 5.77 -1.35 -14.98
C ASN A 474 5.77 0.13 -14.57
N VAL A 475 6.94 0.71 -14.29
CA VAL A 475 7.02 2.13 -13.93
C VAL A 475 6.74 2.98 -15.18
N ALA A 476 5.59 3.66 -15.17
CA ALA A 476 5.15 4.46 -16.30
C ALA A 476 5.96 5.76 -16.44
N GLN A 477 6.39 6.07 -17.66
CA GLN A 477 6.92 7.40 -18.00
C GLN A 477 5.82 8.47 -17.92
N GLY A 478 6.21 9.74 -17.81
CA GLY A 478 5.30 10.88 -17.87
C GLY A 478 4.89 11.25 -19.31
N PRO A 479 4.07 12.30 -19.48
CA PRO A 479 3.70 12.84 -20.80
C PRO A 479 4.94 13.15 -21.65
N LEU A 480 4.86 13.05 -22.99
CA LEU A 480 6.01 13.25 -23.89
C LEU A 480 7.24 12.33 -23.59
N GLY A 481 7.07 11.25 -22.84
CA GLY A 481 8.19 10.42 -22.38
C GLY A 481 9.04 11.06 -21.29
N MET A 482 8.47 12.01 -20.54
CA MET A 482 9.11 12.63 -19.37
C MET A 482 9.61 11.56 -18.40
N VAL A 483 10.82 11.75 -17.88
CA VAL A 483 11.40 10.84 -16.89
C VAL A 483 10.60 10.95 -15.59
N ARG A 484 10.20 9.80 -15.03
CA ARG A 484 9.70 9.68 -13.66
C ARG A 484 10.66 8.85 -12.83
N GLU A 485 10.52 8.97 -11.53
CA GLU A 485 11.32 8.25 -10.55
C GLU A 485 10.39 7.48 -9.61
N ALA A 486 10.68 6.19 -9.43
CA ALA A 486 10.07 5.33 -8.42
C ALA A 486 11.15 4.96 -7.40
N VAL A 487 10.80 4.85 -6.11
CA VAL A 487 11.76 4.57 -5.04
C VAL A 487 11.28 3.37 -4.22
N LEU A 488 12.18 2.43 -3.95
CA LEU A 488 11.93 1.28 -3.07
C LEU A 488 13.08 1.18 -2.03
N PRO A 489 12.77 0.80 -0.78
CA PRO A 489 13.76 0.67 0.29
C PRO A 489 14.41 -0.71 0.32
N ILE A 490 15.72 -0.77 0.58
CA ILE A 490 16.40 -1.98 1.09
C ILE A 490 16.46 -1.88 2.60
N GLN A 491 15.91 -2.86 3.30
CA GLN A 491 15.89 -2.89 4.75
C GLN A 491 16.81 -3.98 5.30
N LEU A 492 17.47 -3.64 6.41
CA LEU A 492 18.26 -4.55 7.23
C LEU A 492 17.93 -4.31 8.69
N THR A 493 18.05 -5.35 9.50
CA THR A 493 18.04 -5.21 10.95
C THR A 493 19.43 -5.49 11.50
N VAL A 494 19.80 -4.74 12.53
CA VAL A 494 21.13 -4.71 13.12
C VAL A 494 21.00 -4.89 14.61
N HIS A 495 21.77 -5.82 15.19
CA HIS A 495 21.78 -6.09 16.64
C HIS A 495 23.02 -5.54 17.35
N SER A 496 23.99 -5.04 16.57
CA SER A 496 25.26 -4.49 17.07
C SER A 496 25.52 -3.12 16.44
N ALA A 497 25.82 -2.10 17.25
CA ALA A 497 26.09 -0.76 16.72
C ALA A 497 27.16 -0.79 15.63
N THR A 498 26.81 -0.32 14.42
CA THR A 498 27.67 -0.41 13.23
C THR A 498 27.30 0.63 12.19
N THR A 499 28.11 0.73 11.14
CA THR A 499 27.83 1.51 9.93
C THR A 499 27.72 0.57 8.74
N LEU A 500 26.62 0.69 8.00
CA LEU A 500 26.39 -0.01 6.75
C LEU A 500 26.56 0.97 5.58
N GLU A 501 26.99 0.45 4.43
CA GLU A 501 27.15 1.21 3.20
C GLU A 501 26.53 0.46 2.01
N LEU A 502 25.73 1.15 1.21
CA LEU A 502 25.27 0.66 -0.09
C LEU A 502 26.27 1.06 -1.16
N LEU A 503 26.82 0.09 -1.87
CA LEU A 503 27.67 0.36 -3.03
C LEU A 503 26.84 1.03 -4.14
N PRO A 504 27.39 2.05 -4.84
CA PRO A 504 26.68 2.73 -5.90
C PRO A 504 26.21 1.75 -6.99
N PRO A 505 24.96 1.88 -7.49
CA PRO A 505 24.50 1.09 -8.63
C PRO A 505 25.35 1.33 -9.88
N ASP A 506 25.63 0.27 -10.63
CA ASP A 506 26.39 0.34 -11.90
C ASP A 506 25.53 0.75 -13.11
N HIS A 507 24.19 0.79 -12.96
CA HIS A 507 23.26 1.13 -14.03
C HIS A 507 22.78 2.59 -13.95
N PRO A 508 22.77 3.38 -15.04
CA PRO A 508 22.45 4.81 -15.01
C PRO A 508 20.99 5.14 -14.65
N GLN A 509 20.08 4.17 -14.74
CA GLN A 509 18.69 4.31 -14.33
C GLN A 509 18.46 3.96 -12.84
N LEU A 510 19.47 3.48 -12.12
CA LEU A 510 19.38 3.19 -10.70
C LEU A 510 20.22 4.20 -9.92
N THR A 511 19.71 4.70 -8.81
CA THR A 511 20.45 5.62 -7.94
C THR A 511 20.22 5.25 -6.48
N ALA A 512 21.31 5.10 -5.72
CA ALA A 512 21.24 5.00 -4.27
C ALA A 512 21.03 6.40 -3.69
N LEU A 513 19.84 6.67 -3.15
CA LEU A 513 19.51 7.94 -2.51
C LEU A 513 20.11 8.01 -1.10
N THR A 514 20.23 6.86 -0.44
CA THR A 514 20.97 6.68 0.81
C THR A 514 22.16 5.77 0.53
N SER A 515 23.38 6.22 0.84
CA SER A 515 24.60 5.44 0.61
C SER A 515 25.25 4.90 1.88
N SER A 516 24.90 5.44 3.05
CA SER A 516 25.42 5.00 4.34
C SER A 516 24.42 5.25 5.46
N VAL A 517 24.31 4.30 6.37
CA VAL A 517 23.48 4.37 7.58
C VAL A 517 24.31 3.91 8.76
N THR A 518 24.32 4.70 9.84
CA THR A 518 24.92 4.29 11.12
C THR A 518 23.79 3.94 12.09
N VAL A 519 23.83 2.73 12.61
CA VAL A 519 22.76 2.16 13.42
C VAL A 519 23.20 2.08 14.87
N ASP A 520 22.38 2.64 15.76
CA ASP A 520 22.43 2.36 17.20
C ASP A 520 21.21 1.49 17.54
N PRO A 521 21.39 0.17 17.65
CA PRO A 521 20.28 -0.76 17.79
C PRO A 521 19.51 -0.61 19.10
N ALA A 522 20.05 0.12 20.10
CA ALA A 522 19.32 0.46 21.31
C ALA A 522 18.28 1.58 21.10
N ALA A 523 18.46 2.41 20.07
CA ALA A 523 17.53 3.47 19.69
C ALA A 523 16.61 3.02 18.55
N ASP A 524 17.19 2.44 17.50
CA ASP A 524 16.49 1.92 16.33
C ASP A 524 17.39 0.83 15.70
N PRO A 525 16.94 -0.44 15.67
CA PRO A 525 17.71 -1.53 15.08
C PRO A 525 17.65 -1.57 13.54
N SER A 526 16.87 -0.69 12.91
CA SER A 526 16.68 -0.71 11.46
C SER A 526 17.78 0.06 10.70
N ALA A 527 18.10 -0.43 9.50
CA ALA A 527 18.88 0.29 8.51
C ALA A 527 18.14 0.28 7.17
N GLU A 528 17.95 1.46 6.59
CA GLU A 528 17.22 1.61 5.33
C GLU A 528 18.08 2.29 4.25
N PHE A 529 18.16 1.66 3.08
CA PHE A 529 18.79 2.23 1.89
C PHE A 529 17.76 2.44 0.78
N LEU A 530 17.42 3.70 0.52
CA LEU A 530 16.50 4.04 -0.56
C LEU A 530 17.18 3.93 -1.92
N VAL A 531 16.55 3.19 -2.82
CA VAL A 531 17.00 3.01 -4.21
C VAL A 531 15.93 3.58 -5.13
N ALA A 532 16.35 4.46 -6.04
CA ALA A 532 15.51 5.05 -7.07
C ALA A 532 15.71 4.37 -8.42
N TYR A 533 14.62 4.05 -9.11
CA TYR A 533 14.59 3.71 -10.54
C TYR A 533 14.02 4.89 -11.35
N ARG A 534 14.81 5.37 -12.31
CA ARG A 534 14.44 6.42 -13.26
C ARG A 534 13.99 5.82 -14.58
N THR A 535 12.81 6.20 -15.05
CA THR A 535 12.24 5.65 -16.29
C THR A 535 13.10 5.98 -17.52
N GLY A 536 13.13 5.04 -18.46
CA GLY A 536 13.82 5.17 -19.75
C GLY A 536 12.84 5.45 -20.89
N VAL A 537 13.23 5.11 -22.11
CA VAL A 537 12.31 5.09 -23.25
C VAL A 537 11.42 3.84 -23.14
N ALA A 538 10.10 4.02 -23.13
CA ALA A 538 9.17 2.90 -23.10
C ALA A 538 8.98 2.21 -24.48
N PRO A 539 8.74 0.88 -24.51
CA PRO A 539 8.93 -0.08 -23.43
C PRO A 539 10.43 -0.41 -23.28
N SER A 540 10.92 -0.48 -22.05
CA SER A 540 12.28 -0.98 -21.77
C SER A 540 12.32 -1.75 -20.46
N ALA A 541 13.22 -2.71 -20.35
CA ALA A 541 13.46 -3.48 -19.13
C ALA A 541 14.96 -3.56 -18.86
N LEU A 542 15.35 -3.49 -17.60
CA LEU A 542 16.72 -3.75 -17.17
C LEU A 542 16.94 -5.26 -17.10
N PRO A 543 18.11 -5.79 -17.49
CA PRO A 543 18.56 -7.07 -16.99
C PRO A 543 18.61 -7.02 -15.45
N THR A 544 18.29 -8.11 -14.75
CA THR A 544 18.37 -8.17 -13.28
C THR A 544 19.72 -7.64 -12.80
N GLN A 545 19.69 -6.60 -11.96
CA GLN A 545 20.87 -5.98 -11.37
C GLN A 545 21.09 -6.56 -9.97
N THR A 546 22.32 -6.50 -9.46
CA THR A 546 22.63 -6.85 -8.08
C THR A 546 23.27 -5.66 -7.38
N LEU A 547 22.60 -5.13 -6.37
CA LEU A 547 23.15 -4.12 -5.46
C LEU A 547 23.82 -4.81 -4.28
N ILE A 548 24.79 -4.15 -3.65
CA ILE A 548 25.54 -4.72 -2.53
C ILE A 548 25.51 -3.76 -1.36
N VAL A 549 24.89 -4.18 -0.26
CA VAL A 549 25.07 -3.55 1.05
C VAL A 549 26.27 -4.20 1.71
N ARG A 550 27.13 -3.42 2.36
CA ARG A 550 28.30 -3.92 3.08
C ARG A 550 28.42 -3.32 4.46
N GLU A 551 29.07 -4.05 5.35
CA GLU A 551 29.55 -3.54 6.63
C GLU A 551 31.08 -3.35 6.53
N PRO A 552 31.61 -2.12 6.45
CA PRO A 552 33.04 -1.89 6.28
C PRO A 552 33.91 -2.44 7.42
N ALA A 553 33.36 -2.54 8.64
CA ALA A 553 34.10 -2.98 9.82
C ALA A 553 34.51 -4.47 9.75
N THR A 554 33.64 -5.32 9.22
CA THR A 554 33.85 -6.78 9.12
C THR A 554 34.13 -7.25 7.70
N GLY A 555 33.73 -6.45 6.70
CA GLY A 555 33.79 -6.83 5.29
C GLY A 555 32.63 -7.70 4.83
N LEU A 556 31.61 -7.93 5.67
CA LEU A 556 30.39 -8.65 5.30
C LEU A 556 29.63 -7.89 4.19
N GLN A 557 28.96 -8.65 3.33
CA GLN A 557 28.24 -8.14 2.17
C GLN A 557 26.92 -8.89 1.98
N TRP A 558 25.87 -8.14 1.63
CA TRP A 558 24.53 -8.65 1.36
C TRP A 558 24.11 -8.21 -0.04
N PRO A 559 23.98 -9.15 -1.00
CA PRO A 559 23.51 -8.85 -2.35
C PRO A 559 21.99 -8.73 -2.37
N VAL A 560 21.48 -7.71 -3.07
CA VAL A 560 20.06 -7.44 -3.28
C VAL A 560 19.77 -7.43 -4.77
N GLN A 561 18.81 -8.24 -5.22
CA GLN A 561 18.44 -8.28 -6.63
C GLN A 561 17.51 -7.11 -6.98
N VAL A 562 17.64 -6.55 -8.18
CA VAL A 562 16.78 -5.47 -8.66
C VAL A 562 16.29 -5.80 -10.05
N ASP A 563 14.98 -5.87 -10.21
CA ASP A 563 14.31 -5.95 -11.50
C ASP A 563 13.52 -4.66 -11.73
N ALA A 564 13.57 -4.15 -12.96
CA ALA A 564 12.95 -2.88 -13.28
C ALA A 564 12.56 -2.77 -14.75
N ASN A 565 11.38 -2.22 -15.04
CA ASN A 565 10.97 -1.91 -16.40
C ASN A 565 10.17 -0.61 -16.50
N THR A 566 10.34 0.07 -17.62
CA THR A 566 9.59 1.28 -17.99
C THR A 566 8.50 0.93 -18.99
N VAL A 567 7.28 1.40 -18.73
CA VAL A 567 6.15 1.32 -19.66
C VAL A 567 5.70 2.70 -20.12
N ALA A 568 4.92 2.74 -21.20
CA ALA A 568 4.33 3.98 -21.66
C ALA A 568 3.30 4.48 -20.63
N ARG A 569 3.10 5.80 -20.55
CA ARG A 569 2.03 6.37 -19.74
C ARG A 569 0.69 5.73 -20.14
N PRO A 570 -0.05 5.10 -19.21
CA PRO A 570 -1.42 4.70 -19.50
C PRO A 570 -2.28 5.97 -19.64
N GLY A 571 -3.13 6.02 -20.66
CA GLY A 571 -4.08 7.11 -20.84
C GLY A 571 -5.17 7.08 -19.77
N THR A 572 -5.78 8.23 -19.47
CA THR A 572 -6.93 8.33 -18.57
C THR A 572 -8.22 8.55 -19.37
N ALA A 573 -9.25 7.74 -19.11
CA ALA A 573 -10.60 7.96 -19.62
C ALA A 573 -11.36 8.90 -18.67
N ILE A 574 -11.77 10.06 -19.17
CA ILE A 574 -12.41 11.09 -18.36
C ILE A 574 -13.82 11.35 -18.89
N ALA A 575 -14.83 11.28 -18.03
CA ALA A 575 -16.15 11.84 -18.32
C ALA A 575 -16.30 13.19 -17.63
N LEU A 576 -16.46 14.25 -18.40
CA LEU A 576 -16.84 15.56 -17.89
C LEU A 576 -18.36 15.66 -17.84
N VAL A 577 -18.90 15.69 -16.63
CA VAL A 577 -20.32 15.65 -16.32
C VAL A 577 -20.77 17.06 -15.96
N VAL A 578 -21.47 17.72 -16.88
CA VAL A 578 -21.80 19.14 -16.79
C VAL A 578 -23.28 19.33 -16.50
N ASP A 579 -23.55 20.01 -15.39
CA ASP A 579 -24.89 20.39 -14.97
C ASP A 579 -25.46 21.43 -15.94
N ARG A 580 -26.66 21.15 -16.44
CA ARG A 580 -27.46 22.05 -17.29
C ARG A 580 -28.85 22.26 -16.72
N SER A 581 -29.04 22.07 -15.41
CA SER A 581 -30.29 22.35 -14.72
C SER A 581 -30.69 23.83 -14.83
N ALA A 582 -31.96 24.15 -14.58
CA ALA A 582 -32.46 25.53 -14.69
C ALA A 582 -31.71 26.51 -13.76
N SER A 583 -31.22 26.04 -12.60
CA SER A 583 -30.47 26.86 -11.63
C SER A 583 -29.11 27.31 -12.15
N MET A 584 -28.54 26.60 -13.13
CA MET A 584 -27.30 26.99 -13.83
C MET A 584 -27.48 28.26 -14.67
N GLY A 585 -28.71 28.68 -14.95
CA GLY A 585 -29.00 29.94 -15.66
C GLY A 585 -28.83 31.20 -14.81
N ALA A 586 -28.72 31.06 -13.49
CA ALA A 586 -28.51 32.19 -12.58
C ALA A 586 -27.10 32.77 -12.72
N ASP A 587 -26.99 34.11 -12.69
CA ASP A 587 -25.73 34.86 -12.55
C ASP A 587 -24.61 34.51 -13.56
N GLY A 588 -24.96 33.92 -14.71
CA GLY A 588 -24.00 33.50 -15.75
C GLY A 588 -23.21 32.24 -15.41
N ARG A 589 -23.63 31.48 -14.39
CA ARG A 589 -22.94 30.30 -13.88
C ARG A 589 -22.69 29.21 -14.92
N GLY A 590 -23.72 28.82 -15.66
CA GLY A 590 -23.60 27.82 -16.73
C GLY A 590 -22.57 28.23 -17.78
N ALA A 591 -22.51 29.52 -18.15
CA ALA A 591 -21.50 30.02 -19.07
C ALA A 591 -20.07 29.95 -18.47
N ALA A 592 -19.92 30.22 -17.17
CA ALA A 592 -18.65 30.09 -16.48
C ALA A 592 -18.16 28.63 -16.41
N VAL A 593 -19.05 27.71 -16.08
CA VAL A 593 -18.76 26.26 -16.05
C VAL A 593 -18.37 25.74 -17.43
N ARG A 594 -19.12 26.10 -18.49
CA ARG A 594 -18.80 25.69 -19.87
C ARG A 594 -17.45 26.26 -20.35
N ARG A 595 -17.13 27.50 -19.99
CA ARG A 595 -15.81 28.10 -20.25
C ARG A 595 -14.69 27.33 -19.56
N ALA A 596 -14.86 26.98 -18.27
CA ALA A 596 -13.87 26.19 -17.54
C ALA A 596 -13.72 24.77 -18.12
N ALA A 597 -14.82 24.14 -18.52
CA ALA A 597 -14.85 22.85 -19.22
C ALA A 597 -14.09 22.89 -20.56
N ALA A 598 -14.24 23.96 -21.34
CA ALA A 598 -13.52 24.12 -22.60
C ALA A 598 -12.01 24.26 -22.38
N LYS A 599 -11.60 24.98 -21.34
CA LYS A 599 -10.19 25.07 -20.90
C LYS A 599 -9.64 23.71 -20.46
N PHE A 600 -10.42 22.93 -19.71
CA PHE A 600 -10.06 21.57 -19.31
C PHE A 600 -9.80 20.68 -20.53
N ALA A 601 -10.73 20.67 -21.50
CA ALA A 601 -10.59 19.89 -22.73
C ALA A 601 -9.37 20.30 -23.56
N THR A 602 -9.02 21.59 -23.56
CA THR A 602 -7.89 22.13 -24.34
C THR A 602 -6.52 21.69 -23.81
N LEU A 603 -6.40 21.44 -22.50
CA LEU A 603 -5.13 21.13 -21.83
C LEU A 603 -4.91 19.63 -21.59
N LEU A 604 -5.79 18.78 -22.11
CA LEU A 604 -5.71 17.33 -21.96
C LEU A 604 -4.33 16.77 -22.42
N LEU A 605 -3.89 15.66 -21.81
CA LEU A 605 -2.62 15.04 -22.18
C LEU A 605 -2.75 14.13 -23.40
N GLU A 606 -1.63 13.94 -24.09
CA GLU A 606 -1.51 12.91 -25.14
C GLU A 606 -1.83 11.54 -24.53
N GLY A 607 -2.74 10.79 -25.18
CA GLY A 607 -3.24 9.51 -24.71
C GLY A 607 -4.46 9.57 -23.78
N ASP A 608 -4.88 10.74 -23.29
CA ASP A 608 -6.12 10.86 -22.50
C ASP A 608 -7.35 10.99 -23.38
N GLY A 609 -8.45 10.37 -22.93
CA GLY A 609 -9.74 10.44 -23.59
C GLY A 609 -10.72 11.30 -22.80
N LEU A 610 -11.52 12.11 -23.49
CA LEU A 610 -12.60 12.90 -22.88
C LEU A 610 -13.96 12.55 -23.49
N GLY A 611 -14.91 12.20 -22.64
CA GLY A 611 -16.33 12.11 -22.93
C GLY A 611 -17.11 13.25 -22.28
N LEU A 612 -18.29 13.57 -22.81
CA LEU A 612 -19.16 14.62 -22.28
C LEU A 612 -20.53 14.06 -21.90
N VAL A 613 -20.97 14.39 -20.69
CA VAL A 613 -22.34 14.17 -20.21
C VAL A 613 -22.95 15.51 -19.84
N GLY A 614 -24.17 15.77 -20.29
CA GLY A 614 -24.99 16.87 -19.80
C GLY A 614 -26.11 16.31 -18.95
N PHE A 615 -26.36 16.87 -17.76
CA PHE A 615 -27.42 16.38 -16.88
C PHE A 615 -28.31 17.50 -16.34
N ASP A 616 -29.60 17.17 -16.22
CA ASP A 616 -30.63 17.96 -15.55
C ASP A 616 -31.49 17.03 -14.69
N THR A 617 -32.79 16.90 -14.95
CA THR A 617 -33.63 15.85 -14.37
C THR A 617 -33.15 14.49 -14.84
N ASP A 618 -32.64 14.42 -16.07
CA ASP A 618 -32.07 13.21 -16.68
C ASP A 618 -30.62 13.48 -17.13
N ALA A 619 -29.79 12.43 -17.18
CA ALA A 619 -28.44 12.50 -17.72
C ALA A 619 -28.37 12.01 -19.18
N GLU A 620 -27.59 12.70 -20.01
CA GLU A 620 -27.43 12.41 -21.44
C GLU A 620 -25.95 12.40 -21.82
N ALA A 621 -25.49 11.28 -22.40
CA ALA A 621 -24.18 11.23 -23.05
C ALA A 621 -24.19 12.10 -24.32
N LEU A 622 -23.49 13.23 -24.28
CA LEU A 622 -23.40 14.17 -25.40
C LEU A 622 -22.32 13.77 -26.40
N ARG A 623 -21.26 13.12 -25.91
CA ARG A 623 -20.12 12.65 -26.69
C ARG A 623 -19.46 11.45 -26.01
N ALA A 624 -19.14 10.41 -26.79
CA ALA A 624 -18.33 9.27 -26.31
C ALA A 624 -16.89 9.69 -25.97
N VAL A 625 -16.21 8.90 -25.12
CA VAL A 625 -14.80 9.12 -24.78
C VAL A 625 -13.94 9.01 -26.04
N GLN A 626 -13.16 10.06 -26.34
CA GLN A 626 -12.23 10.10 -27.46
C GLN A 626 -10.96 10.86 -27.09
N PRO A 627 -9.78 10.47 -27.63
CA PRO A 627 -8.55 11.24 -27.47
C PRO A 627 -8.69 12.64 -28.08
N LEU A 628 -8.24 13.68 -27.36
CA LEU A 628 -8.36 15.08 -27.82
C LEU A 628 -7.03 15.78 -28.09
N ALA A 629 -5.96 15.47 -27.36
CA ALA A 629 -4.72 16.25 -27.41
C ALA A 629 -4.07 16.29 -28.81
N ASP A 630 -4.17 15.19 -29.57
CA ASP A 630 -3.59 15.05 -30.90
C ASP A 630 -4.62 15.12 -32.04
N ASP A 631 -5.89 15.43 -31.72
CA ASP A 631 -6.99 15.51 -32.69
C ASP A 631 -7.71 16.86 -32.58
N ALA A 632 -7.24 17.83 -33.36
CA ALA A 632 -7.77 19.18 -33.36
C ALA A 632 -9.25 19.25 -33.80
N ASP A 633 -9.68 18.36 -34.69
CA ASP A 633 -11.08 18.29 -35.13
C ASP A 633 -11.96 17.72 -34.02
N ALA A 634 -11.48 16.70 -33.31
CA ALA A 634 -12.18 16.17 -32.14
C ALA A 634 -12.29 17.22 -31.04
N LEU A 635 -11.20 17.93 -30.71
CA LEU A 635 -11.21 19.02 -29.74
C LEU A 635 -12.18 20.13 -30.15
N ALA A 636 -12.13 20.59 -31.41
CA ALA A 636 -13.03 21.62 -31.92
C ALA A 636 -14.50 21.20 -31.82
N ALA A 637 -14.82 19.94 -32.14
CA ALA A 637 -16.16 19.40 -31.99
C ALA A 637 -16.61 19.29 -30.51
N THR A 638 -15.69 19.03 -29.58
CA THR A 638 -15.99 18.99 -28.13
C THR A 638 -16.29 20.39 -27.62
N VAL A 639 -15.46 21.37 -27.98
CA VAL A 639 -15.66 22.78 -27.63
C VAL A 639 -16.96 23.30 -28.24
N ALA A 640 -17.30 22.92 -29.48
CA ALA A 640 -18.57 23.29 -30.09
C ALA A 640 -19.81 22.76 -29.33
N ILE A 641 -19.72 21.60 -28.69
CA ILE A 641 -20.80 21.10 -27.81
C ILE A 641 -20.88 21.93 -26.53
N LEU A 642 -19.73 22.27 -25.95
CA LEU A 642 -19.65 23.09 -24.73
C LEU A 642 -20.15 24.53 -24.94
N ASP A 643 -19.94 25.10 -26.13
CA ASP A 643 -20.43 26.42 -26.52
C ASP A 643 -21.85 26.40 -27.11
N GLY A 644 -22.39 25.21 -27.38
CA GLY A 644 -23.69 24.99 -28.03
C GLY A 644 -24.89 25.02 -27.08
N ASP A 645 -26.08 24.85 -27.66
CA ASP A 645 -27.38 24.90 -26.98
C ASP A 645 -27.73 23.62 -26.19
N ARG A 646 -27.03 22.51 -26.43
CA ARG A 646 -27.28 21.22 -25.74
C ARG A 646 -27.05 21.26 -24.23
N LEU A 647 -26.32 22.27 -23.74
CA LEU A 647 -26.06 22.52 -22.33
C LEU A 647 -26.77 23.80 -21.84
N ASP A 648 -27.82 24.24 -22.53
CA ASP A 648 -28.64 25.35 -22.06
C ASP A 648 -29.44 24.95 -20.81
N PRO A 649 -29.49 25.84 -19.79
CA PRO A 649 -30.18 25.60 -18.52
C PRO A 649 -31.66 25.19 -18.69
N ARG A 650 -32.04 24.03 -18.14
CA ARG A 650 -33.41 23.48 -18.17
C ARG A 650 -33.64 22.43 -17.08
N GLY A 651 -34.89 22.21 -16.67
CA GLY A 651 -35.26 21.09 -15.80
C GLY A 651 -34.70 21.15 -14.37
N LYS A 652 -34.91 20.05 -13.64
CA LYS A 652 -34.41 19.85 -12.26
C LYS A 652 -32.97 19.34 -12.30
N THR A 653 -32.43 18.91 -11.16
CA THR A 653 -31.03 18.47 -11.03
C THR A 653 -30.94 17.10 -10.36
N SER A 654 -30.43 16.11 -11.09
CA SER A 654 -30.11 14.75 -10.64
C SER A 654 -28.59 14.53 -10.75
N VAL A 655 -27.86 14.85 -9.68
CA VAL A 655 -26.40 14.68 -9.64
C VAL A 655 -26.01 13.19 -9.68
N GLY A 656 -26.81 12.32 -9.03
CA GLY A 656 -26.56 10.88 -9.02
C GLY A 656 -26.64 10.26 -10.42
N ASP A 657 -27.64 10.63 -11.23
CA ASP A 657 -27.72 10.15 -12.62
C ASP A 657 -26.58 10.70 -13.49
N GLY A 658 -26.15 11.94 -13.24
CA GLY A 658 -24.98 12.51 -13.87
C GLY A 658 -23.71 11.68 -13.63
N ILE A 659 -23.46 11.29 -12.38
CA ILE A 659 -22.31 10.46 -11.99
C ILE A 659 -22.39 9.08 -12.66
N LEU A 660 -23.54 8.40 -12.58
CA LEU A 660 -23.71 7.06 -13.16
C LEU A 660 -23.63 7.08 -14.69
N ALA A 661 -24.14 8.12 -15.35
CA ALA A 661 -23.98 8.29 -16.78
C ALA A 661 -22.51 8.55 -17.17
N GLY A 662 -21.78 9.33 -16.38
CA GLY A 662 -20.34 9.54 -16.55
C GLY A 662 -19.55 8.23 -16.40
N GLN A 663 -19.84 7.44 -15.37
CA GLN A 663 -19.29 6.11 -15.16
C GLN A 663 -19.57 5.18 -16.34
N ALA A 664 -20.84 5.08 -16.75
CA ALA A 664 -21.22 4.25 -17.89
C ALA A 664 -20.49 4.69 -19.18
N LEU A 665 -20.24 5.99 -19.35
CA LEU A 665 -19.54 6.54 -20.51
C LEU A 665 -18.06 6.13 -20.54
N VAL A 666 -17.36 6.17 -19.41
CA VAL A 666 -15.95 5.74 -19.33
C VAL A 666 -15.80 4.21 -19.34
N GLN A 667 -16.79 3.48 -18.82
CA GLN A 667 -16.81 2.01 -18.83
C GLN A 667 -17.22 1.42 -20.18
N ALA A 668 -17.94 2.17 -21.01
CA ALA A 668 -18.24 1.77 -22.39
C ALA A 668 -17.02 1.81 -23.32
N ASP A 669 -15.83 2.16 -22.80
CA ASP A 669 -14.59 2.25 -23.57
C ASP A 669 -14.10 0.88 -24.08
N PRO A 670 -13.69 0.77 -25.36
CA PRO A 670 -13.20 -0.48 -25.96
C PRO A 670 -11.82 -1.00 -25.48
N GLY A 671 -11.27 -0.54 -24.35
CA GLY A 671 -10.16 -1.22 -23.65
C GLY A 671 -8.77 -0.64 -23.91
N GLY A 672 -8.62 0.69 -23.91
CA GLY A 672 -7.32 1.34 -24.19
C GLY A 672 -6.77 2.28 -23.11
N PHE A 673 -7.59 2.71 -22.15
CA PHE A 673 -7.17 3.60 -21.06
C PHE A 673 -6.87 2.79 -19.78
N GLY A 674 -5.92 3.26 -18.97
CA GLY A 674 -5.59 2.64 -17.68
C GLY A 674 -6.50 3.12 -16.55
N ASP A 675 -6.67 4.44 -16.41
CA ASP A 675 -7.48 5.05 -15.33
C ASP A 675 -8.84 5.52 -15.84
N GLN A 676 -9.86 5.48 -14.96
CA GLN A 676 -11.22 5.98 -15.25
C GLN A 676 -11.66 7.02 -14.22
N VAL A 677 -12.04 8.20 -14.71
CA VAL A 677 -12.36 9.37 -13.86
C VAL A 677 -13.66 10.03 -14.31
N VAL A 678 -14.44 10.49 -13.33
CA VAL A 678 -15.61 11.35 -13.55
C VAL A 678 -15.33 12.71 -12.94
N VAL A 679 -15.51 13.78 -13.71
CA VAL A 679 -15.40 15.17 -13.22
C VAL A 679 -16.78 15.83 -13.30
N VAL A 680 -17.40 16.07 -12.15
CA VAL A 680 -18.73 16.65 -12.03
C VAL A 680 -18.62 18.16 -11.84
N LEU A 681 -19.28 18.93 -12.71
CA LEU A 681 -19.41 20.39 -12.59
C LEU A 681 -20.88 20.72 -12.35
N THR A 682 -21.21 21.21 -11.15
CA THR A 682 -22.61 21.45 -10.71
C THR A 682 -22.70 22.72 -9.86
N ASP A 683 -23.92 23.21 -9.61
CA ASP A 683 -24.16 24.22 -8.57
C ASP A 683 -24.55 23.62 -7.21
N GLY A 684 -24.53 22.29 -7.10
CA GLY A 684 -24.72 21.56 -5.84
C GLY A 684 -26.18 21.39 -5.43
N LEU A 685 -27.14 21.99 -6.16
CA LEU A 685 -28.56 21.82 -5.89
C LEU A 685 -29.02 20.47 -6.44
N ALA A 686 -29.34 19.50 -5.58
CA ALA A 686 -29.95 18.24 -6.01
C ALA A 686 -31.42 18.17 -5.60
N ASN A 687 -32.33 18.23 -6.57
CA ASN A 687 -33.77 18.33 -6.35
C ASN A 687 -34.60 17.37 -7.23
N ALA A 688 -33.95 16.41 -7.89
CA ALA A 688 -34.54 15.24 -8.53
C ALA A 688 -33.79 13.96 -8.08
N PRO A 689 -34.46 12.80 -8.01
CA PRO A 689 -33.77 11.51 -7.96
C PRO A 689 -32.92 11.34 -9.23
N ARG A 690 -31.79 10.62 -9.21
CA ARG A 690 -31.15 9.86 -8.13
C ARG A 690 -30.37 10.75 -7.12
N ALA A 691 -30.55 10.47 -5.82
CA ALA A 691 -29.84 11.17 -4.73
C ALA A 691 -28.39 10.70 -4.58
N VAL A 692 -27.54 11.55 -3.97
CA VAL A 692 -26.16 11.21 -3.58
C VAL A 692 -26.19 10.69 -2.15
N ASP A 693 -26.31 9.37 -2.02
CA ASP A 693 -26.46 8.64 -0.77
C ASP A 693 -25.62 7.35 -0.76
N ASP A 694 -25.72 6.56 0.31
CA ASP A 694 -24.97 5.31 0.47
C ASP A 694 -25.31 4.27 -0.61
N ASP A 695 -26.54 4.28 -1.15
CA ASP A 695 -26.94 3.39 -2.23
C ASP A 695 -26.21 3.75 -3.53
N LEU A 696 -26.08 5.05 -3.84
CA LEU A 696 -25.22 5.48 -4.96
C LEU A 696 -23.76 5.12 -4.72
N ALA A 697 -23.25 5.30 -3.49
CA ALA A 697 -21.86 4.98 -3.16
C ALA A 697 -21.51 3.50 -3.41
N ALA A 698 -22.46 2.58 -3.19
CA ALA A 698 -22.28 1.16 -3.49
C ALA A 698 -22.28 0.82 -5.00
N GLU A 699 -22.78 1.71 -5.86
CA GLU A 699 -22.83 1.53 -7.33
C GLU A 699 -21.65 2.19 -8.07
N VAL A 700 -20.97 3.15 -7.44
CA VAL A 700 -19.83 3.86 -8.05
C VAL A 700 -18.59 2.96 -8.06
N LEU A 701 -17.94 2.89 -9.21
CA LEU A 701 -16.74 2.06 -9.49
C LEU A 701 -15.59 2.88 -10.07
N VAL A 702 -15.75 4.21 -10.17
CA VAL A 702 -14.79 5.14 -10.79
C VAL A 702 -14.49 6.29 -9.84
N ARG A 703 -13.35 6.97 -10.05
CA ARG A 703 -12.92 8.08 -9.18
C ARG A 703 -13.69 9.38 -9.50
N PRO A 704 -14.52 9.94 -8.59
CA PRO A 704 -15.23 11.19 -8.82
C PRO A 704 -14.42 12.39 -8.32
N TYR A 705 -14.27 13.42 -9.14
CA TYR A 705 -13.93 14.78 -8.71
C TYR A 705 -15.14 15.68 -8.90
N ALA A 706 -15.43 16.55 -7.94
CA ALA A 706 -16.56 17.47 -8.03
C ALA A 706 -16.12 18.92 -7.87
N VAL A 707 -16.61 19.80 -8.74
CA VAL A 707 -16.53 21.25 -8.58
C VAL A 707 -17.93 21.79 -8.48
N GLU A 708 -18.22 22.35 -7.32
CA GLU A 708 -19.50 22.97 -7.01
C GLU A 708 -19.40 24.48 -7.12
N VAL A 709 -20.27 25.10 -7.90
CA VAL A 709 -20.28 26.54 -8.17
C VAL A 709 -21.56 27.15 -7.64
N GLY A 710 -21.53 27.85 -6.51
CA GLY A 710 -22.71 28.57 -6.01
C GLY A 710 -23.09 28.34 -4.53
N PRO A 711 -24.28 28.81 -4.10
CA PRO A 711 -24.65 29.02 -2.68
C PRO A 711 -25.39 27.80 -2.03
N PRO A 712 -25.82 27.85 -0.74
CA PRO A 712 -25.88 26.72 0.23
C PRO A 712 -26.82 25.54 0.02
N HIS A 713 -27.56 25.43 -1.07
CA HIS A 713 -28.49 24.29 -1.25
C HIS A 713 -27.76 23.01 -1.71
N SER A 714 -26.51 22.93 -1.27
CA SER A 714 -25.43 22.06 -1.69
C SER A 714 -25.52 20.69 -1.02
N ILE A 715 -25.41 19.65 -1.82
CA ILE A 715 -25.12 18.29 -1.36
C ILE A 715 -23.63 18.08 -1.02
N GLY A 716 -22.84 19.14 -0.92
CA GLY A 716 -21.38 19.14 -0.88
C GLY A 716 -20.77 18.23 0.18
N ALA A 717 -21.42 18.03 1.33
CA ALA A 717 -20.97 17.05 2.32
C ALA A 717 -21.06 15.61 1.80
N ALA A 718 -22.19 15.25 1.17
CA ALA A 718 -22.40 13.93 0.57
C ALA A 718 -21.48 13.72 -0.64
N LEU A 719 -21.28 14.75 -1.49
CA LEU A 719 -20.32 14.69 -2.59
C LEU A 719 -18.87 14.59 -2.12
N LYS A 720 -18.47 15.32 -1.06
CA LYS A 720 -17.13 15.23 -0.48
C LYS A 720 -16.90 13.82 0.06
N GLN A 721 -17.88 13.27 0.78
CA GLN A 721 -17.81 11.90 1.31
C GLN A 721 -17.73 10.86 0.19
N LEU A 722 -18.60 10.95 -0.83
CA LEU A 722 -18.59 10.05 -1.98
C LEU A 722 -17.24 10.12 -2.71
N ALA A 723 -16.79 11.33 -3.09
CA ALA A 723 -15.53 11.51 -3.81
C ALA A 723 -14.33 10.99 -3.01
N GLY A 724 -14.28 11.31 -1.70
CA GLY A 724 -13.21 10.89 -0.80
C GLY A 724 -13.09 9.38 -0.65
N ALA A 725 -14.21 8.65 -0.65
CA ALA A 725 -14.22 7.18 -0.58
C ALA A 725 -13.50 6.49 -1.75
N PHE A 726 -13.32 7.18 -2.88
CA PHE A 726 -12.67 6.66 -4.08
C PHE A 726 -11.36 7.39 -4.45
N GLY A 727 -10.78 8.16 -3.50
CA GLY A 727 -9.54 8.91 -3.71
C GLY A 727 -9.69 10.18 -4.57
N GLY A 728 -10.92 10.61 -4.82
CA GLY A 728 -11.24 11.92 -5.40
C GLY A 728 -11.52 12.97 -4.31
N TYR A 729 -11.99 14.15 -4.72
CA TYR A 729 -12.38 15.20 -3.78
C TYR A 729 -13.44 16.14 -4.36
N GLN A 730 -14.02 16.98 -3.49
CA GLN A 730 -14.95 18.04 -3.86
C GLN A 730 -14.35 19.42 -3.53
N LEU A 731 -14.48 20.36 -4.46
CA LEU A 731 -14.13 21.78 -4.27
C LEU A 731 -15.36 22.66 -4.48
N THR A 732 -15.46 23.72 -3.69
CA THR A 732 -16.43 24.80 -3.90
C THR A 732 -15.78 25.97 -4.65
N SER A 733 -16.53 26.65 -5.50
CA SER A 733 -16.02 27.73 -6.33
C SER A 733 -17.05 28.83 -6.55
N SER A 734 -16.55 30.01 -6.95
CA SER A 734 -17.38 31.09 -7.48
C SER A 734 -17.34 31.08 -9.00
N GLU A 735 -18.30 31.72 -9.65
CA GLU A 735 -18.34 31.86 -11.11
C GLU A 735 -17.09 32.55 -11.69
N ALA A 736 -16.42 33.39 -10.88
CA ALA A 736 -15.19 34.09 -11.25
C ALA A 736 -13.92 33.24 -11.09
N ASP A 737 -13.99 32.15 -10.32
CA ASP A 737 -12.83 31.33 -9.96
C ASP A 737 -12.91 29.87 -10.44
N VAL A 738 -14.04 29.47 -10.99
CA VAL A 738 -14.27 28.10 -11.51
C VAL A 738 -13.17 27.64 -12.46
N ASP A 739 -12.61 28.53 -13.27
CA ASP A 739 -11.49 28.22 -14.17
C ASP A 739 -10.26 27.71 -13.36
N ASP A 740 -9.91 28.35 -12.26
CA ASP A 740 -8.76 27.93 -11.43
C ASP A 740 -9.05 26.64 -10.65
N THR A 741 -10.31 26.45 -10.23
CA THR A 741 -10.75 25.25 -9.51
C THR A 741 -10.74 24.03 -10.44
N VAL A 742 -11.29 24.16 -11.65
CA VAL A 742 -11.28 23.09 -12.66
C VAL A 742 -9.85 22.76 -13.11
N LEU A 743 -8.97 23.75 -13.24
CA LEU A 743 -7.55 23.52 -13.55
C LEU A 743 -6.73 22.94 -12.38
N GLN A 744 -7.23 23.02 -11.14
CA GLN A 744 -6.69 22.23 -10.02
C GLN A 744 -7.08 20.76 -10.20
N VAL A 745 -8.35 20.48 -10.51
CA VAL A 745 -8.81 19.12 -10.79
C VAL A 745 -8.03 18.51 -11.97
N LEU A 746 -7.80 19.27 -13.04
CA LEU A 746 -6.98 18.78 -14.17
C LEU A 746 -5.56 18.40 -13.73
N ALA A 747 -4.91 19.20 -12.88
CA ALA A 747 -3.58 18.88 -12.38
C ALA A 747 -3.58 17.53 -11.65
N ASP A 748 -4.59 17.29 -10.80
CA ASP A 748 -4.68 16.06 -10.03
C ASP A 748 -5.05 14.84 -10.90
N VAL A 749 -5.98 15.00 -11.85
CA VAL A 749 -6.33 13.96 -12.83
C VAL A 749 -5.13 13.58 -13.70
N SER A 750 -4.28 14.54 -14.03
CA SER A 750 -3.08 14.33 -14.85
C SER A 750 -1.84 13.88 -14.05
N GLY A 751 -1.95 13.75 -12.73
CA GLY A 751 -0.82 13.42 -11.84
C GLY A 751 0.28 14.49 -11.81
N ALA A 752 -0.10 15.76 -12.02
CA ALA A 752 0.79 16.91 -12.02
C ALA A 752 0.68 17.73 -10.73
N GLU A 753 1.80 18.30 -10.32
CA GLU A 753 1.93 19.15 -9.15
C GLU A 753 1.88 20.63 -9.53
N VAL A 754 1.19 21.47 -8.76
CA VAL A 754 1.21 22.91 -9.03
C VAL A 754 2.48 23.49 -8.41
N VAL A 755 3.34 24.09 -9.22
CA VAL A 755 4.59 24.71 -8.76
C VAL A 755 4.36 26.14 -8.30
N THR A 756 3.60 26.90 -9.10
CA THR A 756 3.21 28.26 -8.74
C THR A 756 1.96 28.73 -9.47
N THR A 757 1.25 29.66 -8.84
CA THR A 757 0.15 30.43 -9.43
C THR A 757 0.39 31.93 -9.26
N ALA A 758 0.08 32.72 -10.29
CA ALA A 758 0.18 34.17 -10.25
C ALA A 758 -0.95 34.84 -11.04
N ALA A 759 -1.28 36.08 -10.70
CA ALA A 759 -2.26 36.89 -11.44
C ALA A 759 -1.77 38.33 -11.55
N GLY A 760 -2.15 39.02 -12.63
CA GLY A 760 -1.73 40.39 -12.88
C GLY A 760 -2.50 41.05 -14.04
N SER A 761 -1.99 42.19 -14.50
CA SER A 761 -2.57 42.94 -15.63
C SER A 761 -1.46 43.47 -16.54
N LEU A 762 -1.56 43.18 -17.84
CA LEU A 762 -0.60 43.57 -18.85
C LEU A 762 -0.87 45.01 -19.32
N THR A 763 0.11 45.89 -19.12
CA THR A 763 0.05 47.27 -19.61
C THR A 763 0.89 47.42 -20.88
N ALA A 764 0.40 48.16 -21.87
CA ALA A 764 1.12 48.37 -23.13
C ALA A 764 2.54 48.90 -22.91
N GLY A 765 3.54 48.19 -23.46
CA GLY A 765 4.96 48.54 -23.35
C GLY A 765 5.65 48.13 -22.04
N ALA A 766 4.92 47.53 -21.08
CA ALA A 766 5.49 46.93 -19.88
C ALA A 766 5.76 45.44 -20.10
N VAL A 767 6.90 44.96 -19.59
CA VAL A 767 7.29 43.54 -19.61
C VAL A 767 7.21 43.01 -18.18
N GLU A 768 6.35 42.03 -17.96
CA GLU A 768 6.24 41.31 -16.68
C GLU A 768 7.17 40.09 -16.69
N ARG A 769 7.83 39.86 -15.55
CA ARG A 769 8.76 38.75 -15.37
C ARG A 769 8.47 38.04 -14.06
N ILE A 770 7.92 36.83 -14.15
CA ILE A 770 7.35 36.09 -13.01
C ILE A 770 8.23 34.87 -12.72
N PRO A 771 8.91 34.78 -11.56
CA PRO A 771 9.78 33.66 -11.23
C PRO A 771 8.99 32.43 -10.76
N PHE A 772 9.52 31.24 -11.03
CA PHE A 772 9.07 29.98 -10.43
C PHE A 772 10.26 29.02 -10.24
N THR A 773 10.18 28.15 -9.23
CA THR A 773 11.31 27.31 -8.80
C THR A 773 11.02 25.84 -9.12
N LEU A 774 11.91 25.22 -9.90
CA LEU A 774 11.88 23.78 -10.18
C LEU A 774 13.04 23.07 -9.46
N ALA A 775 12.83 21.80 -9.14
CA ALA A 775 13.86 20.88 -8.68
C ALA A 775 14.23 19.87 -9.79
N ASP A 776 15.37 19.21 -9.65
CA ASP A 776 15.80 18.11 -10.55
C ASP A 776 14.90 16.86 -10.46
N ALA A 777 13.99 16.84 -9.48
CA ALA A 777 12.88 15.88 -9.40
C ALA A 777 11.76 16.16 -10.42
N ASP A 778 11.72 17.37 -10.99
CA ASP A 778 10.70 17.76 -11.98
C ASP A 778 11.09 17.23 -13.36
N GLY A 779 10.39 16.20 -13.83
CA GLY A 779 10.63 15.53 -15.11
C GLY A 779 10.02 16.25 -16.31
N GLY A 780 9.11 17.19 -16.07
CA GLY A 780 8.53 18.07 -17.09
C GLY A 780 7.55 19.06 -16.52
N ILE A 781 7.17 20.07 -17.31
CA ILE A 781 6.30 21.17 -16.90
C ILE A 781 5.24 21.51 -17.93
N ASP A 782 4.09 21.97 -17.43
CA ASP A 782 3.16 22.82 -18.18
C ASP A 782 3.22 24.25 -17.64
N VAL A 783 3.31 25.23 -18.55
CA VAL A 783 3.21 26.65 -18.19
C VAL A 783 2.01 27.23 -18.92
N VAL A 784 0.95 27.54 -18.18
CA VAL A 784 -0.37 27.90 -18.70
C VAL A 784 -0.67 29.36 -18.38
N LEU A 785 -0.86 30.17 -19.41
CA LEU A 785 -1.29 31.56 -19.33
C LEU A 785 -2.75 31.68 -19.76
N GLN A 786 -3.61 32.11 -18.85
CA GLN A 786 -5.00 32.45 -19.11
C GLN A 786 -5.13 33.94 -19.41
N VAL A 787 -5.63 34.29 -20.59
CA VAL A 787 -5.84 35.66 -21.05
C VAL A 787 -6.93 35.69 -22.13
N GLU A 788 -7.70 36.77 -22.22
CA GLU A 788 -8.84 36.88 -23.15
C GLU A 788 -8.43 36.71 -24.63
N ALA A 789 -7.35 37.38 -25.04
CA ALA A 789 -6.81 37.33 -26.41
C ALA A 789 -5.36 36.79 -26.39
N PRO A 790 -5.16 35.45 -26.34
CA PRO A 790 -3.83 34.86 -26.22
C PRO A 790 -2.92 35.15 -27.43
N ASP A 791 -3.51 35.38 -28.61
CA ASP A 791 -2.77 35.74 -29.82
C ASP A 791 -2.28 37.21 -29.83
N GLU A 792 -2.67 38.01 -28.83
CA GLU A 792 -2.19 39.38 -28.61
C GLU A 792 -1.19 39.48 -27.44
N VAL A 793 -0.67 38.34 -26.95
CA VAL A 793 0.33 38.28 -25.87
C VAL A 793 1.62 37.58 -26.29
N ASP A 794 2.75 38.26 -26.12
CA ASP A 794 4.08 37.72 -26.35
C ASP A 794 4.53 37.00 -25.07
N PHE A 795 4.30 35.69 -25.04
CA PHE A 795 4.53 34.80 -23.92
C PHE A 795 5.75 33.91 -24.17
N ARG A 796 6.77 34.03 -23.32
CA ARG A 796 8.05 33.31 -23.43
C ARG A 796 8.53 32.79 -22.08
N LEU A 797 9.43 31.81 -22.11
CA LEU A 797 10.07 31.29 -20.90
C LEU A 797 11.57 31.63 -20.90
N GLN A 798 12.10 31.96 -19.74
CA GLN A 798 13.53 32.14 -19.52
C GLN A 798 14.05 31.06 -18.57
N THR A 799 15.05 30.30 -19.03
CA THR A 799 15.73 29.26 -18.25
C THR A 799 16.56 29.86 -17.11
N PRO A 800 16.98 29.05 -16.11
CA PRO A 800 17.84 29.50 -15.02
C PRO A 800 19.16 30.14 -15.49
N ASN A 801 19.76 29.62 -16.57
CA ASN A 801 20.96 30.21 -17.16
C ASN A 801 20.71 31.48 -17.99
N GLY A 802 19.45 31.88 -18.20
CA GLY A 802 19.05 33.12 -18.87
C GLY A 802 18.75 33.00 -20.38
N LEU A 803 18.76 31.79 -20.95
CA LEU A 803 18.33 31.55 -22.33
C LEU A 803 16.81 31.70 -22.45
N LEU A 804 16.36 32.17 -23.62
CA LEU A 804 14.95 32.39 -23.91
C LEU A 804 14.40 31.23 -24.76
N LEU A 805 13.30 30.65 -24.32
CA LEU A 805 12.50 29.69 -25.07
C LEU A 805 11.28 30.41 -25.64
N GLU A 806 11.17 30.39 -26.97
CA GLU A 806 10.13 31.07 -27.74
C GLU A 806 9.14 30.06 -28.34
N PRO A 807 7.89 30.47 -28.63
CA PRO A 807 6.85 29.59 -29.16
C PRO A 807 7.26 28.78 -30.41
N TRP A 808 7.95 29.42 -31.37
CA TRP A 808 8.41 28.75 -32.60
C TRP A 808 9.30 27.54 -32.32
N ARG A 809 10.15 27.63 -31.29
CA ARG A 809 11.07 26.57 -30.93
C ARG A 809 10.33 25.41 -30.27
N ALA A 810 9.43 25.71 -29.35
CA ALA A 810 8.59 24.70 -28.70
C ALA A 810 7.68 23.95 -29.69
N ARG A 811 7.37 24.52 -30.87
CA ARG A 811 6.67 23.83 -31.96
C ARG A 811 7.55 22.91 -32.82
N GLN A 812 8.88 23.08 -32.78
CA GLN A 812 9.83 22.31 -33.60
C GLN A 812 10.50 21.17 -32.82
N GLU A 813 10.69 21.34 -31.51
CA GLU A 813 11.38 20.37 -30.66
C GLU A 813 10.43 19.22 -30.25
N ALA A 814 10.84 17.97 -30.44
CA ALA A 814 10.00 16.79 -30.16
C ALA A 814 9.57 16.69 -28.68
N ALA A 815 10.41 17.18 -27.76
CA ALA A 815 10.20 17.19 -26.31
C ALA A 815 9.35 18.37 -25.82
N MET A 816 8.77 19.17 -26.72
CA MET A 816 8.02 20.37 -26.39
C MET A 816 6.73 20.47 -27.19
N ARG A 817 5.76 21.21 -26.65
CA ARG A 817 4.56 21.69 -27.35
C ARG A 817 4.31 23.14 -26.98
N TYR A 818 3.72 23.89 -27.92
CA TYR A 818 3.15 25.20 -27.65
C TYR A 818 1.79 25.33 -28.35
N GLY A 819 0.77 25.74 -27.60
CA GLY A 819 -0.57 25.97 -28.08
C GLY A 819 -1.15 27.31 -27.65
N SER A 820 -2.15 27.77 -28.39
CA SER A 820 -2.97 28.96 -28.11
C SER A 820 -4.41 28.66 -28.54
N GLY A 821 -5.39 29.04 -27.72
CA GLY A 821 -6.81 28.80 -27.99
C GLY A 821 -7.67 28.83 -26.73
N ASN A 822 -8.97 29.11 -26.86
CA ASN A 822 -9.95 29.08 -25.76
C ASN A 822 -9.55 29.92 -24.53
N GLY A 823 -8.93 31.08 -24.78
CA GLY A 823 -8.44 31.99 -23.73
C GLY A 823 -7.18 31.49 -22.99
N LEU A 824 -6.43 30.58 -23.61
CA LEU A 824 -5.19 30.00 -23.10
C LEU A 824 -4.04 30.18 -24.10
N ALA A 825 -2.84 30.39 -23.58
CA ALA A 825 -1.58 30.09 -24.26
C ALA A 825 -0.75 29.21 -23.33
N TRP A 826 -0.14 28.14 -23.82
CA TRP A 826 0.59 27.21 -22.95
C TRP A 826 1.83 26.60 -23.59
N TYR A 827 2.78 26.24 -22.73
CA TYR A 827 3.90 25.36 -23.04
C TYR A 827 3.72 24.02 -22.32
N ARG A 828 4.09 22.92 -22.99
CA ARG A 828 4.33 21.61 -22.36
C ARG A 828 5.75 21.18 -22.71
N ILE A 829 6.57 20.88 -21.71
CA ILE A 829 8.01 20.72 -21.89
C ILE A 829 8.51 19.54 -21.05
N ALA A 830 9.11 18.54 -21.70
CA ALA A 830 9.88 17.53 -20.99
C ALA A 830 11.24 18.09 -20.56
N LEU A 831 11.65 17.79 -19.32
CA LEU A 831 12.90 18.25 -18.72
C LEU A 831 13.90 17.08 -18.59
N PRO A 832 15.22 17.35 -18.66
CA PRO A 832 15.85 18.65 -18.93
C PRO A 832 15.70 19.12 -20.38
N VAL A 833 15.66 20.45 -20.59
CA VAL A 833 15.73 21.02 -21.95
C VAL A 833 17.17 21.29 -22.38
N GLN A 834 17.45 21.12 -23.68
CA GLN A 834 18.75 21.48 -24.26
C GLN A 834 18.60 22.66 -25.25
N LEU A 835 18.67 23.89 -24.73
CA LEU A 835 18.59 25.07 -25.60
C LEU A 835 19.90 25.43 -26.31
N ALA A 836 21.03 24.93 -25.80
CA ALA A 836 22.35 25.05 -26.39
C ALA A 836 23.08 23.71 -26.30
N ALA A 837 23.86 23.37 -27.33
CA ALA A 837 24.57 22.09 -27.40
C ALA A 837 25.41 21.84 -26.13
N GLY A 838 25.18 20.69 -25.48
CA GLY A 838 25.89 20.28 -24.26
C GLY A 838 25.46 20.99 -22.98
N ARG A 839 24.38 21.79 -22.99
CA ARG A 839 23.84 22.47 -21.80
C ARG A 839 22.38 22.11 -21.56
N PHE A 840 22.13 21.44 -20.44
CA PHE A 840 20.83 20.95 -20.02
C PHE A 840 20.30 21.79 -18.86
N GLU A 841 19.04 22.21 -18.94
CA GLU A 841 18.39 23.03 -17.92
C GLU A 841 17.17 22.28 -17.37
N GLN A 842 17.10 22.13 -16.04
CA GLN A 842 16.04 21.43 -15.32
C GLN A 842 15.70 22.18 -14.03
N GLY A 843 16.39 21.87 -12.92
CA GLY A 843 16.23 22.56 -11.64
C GLY A 843 16.74 24.00 -11.66
N GLY A 844 16.16 24.85 -10.81
CA GLY A 844 16.51 26.25 -10.63
C GLY A 844 15.34 27.21 -10.81
N ILE A 845 15.66 28.51 -10.85
CA ILE A 845 14.65 29.57 -10.96
C ILE A 845 14.43 29.92 -12.43
N TRP A 846 13.29 29.50 -12.94
CA TRP A 846 12.78 29.86 -14.25
C TRP A 846 11.97 31.15 -14.17
N HIS A 847 11.76 31.81 -15.31
CA HIS A 847 10.88 32.97 -15.38
C HIS A 847 9.93 32.89 -16.56
N VAL A 848 8.67 33.21 -16.32
CA VAL A 848 7.74 33.60 -17.38
C VAL A 848 8.00 35.06 -17.75
N VAL A 849 8.11 35.35 -19.04
CA VAL A 849 8.26 36.71 -19.57
C VAL A 849 7.08 37.00 -20.49
N VAL A 850 6.25 37.97 -20.12
CA VAL A 850 5.01 38.30 -20.83
C VAL A 850 4.88 39.81 -21.07
N THR A 851 4.38 40.18 -22.25
CA THR A 851 4.10 41.57 -22.65
C THR A 851 2.99 41.58 -23.71
N PRO A 852 2.20 42.66 -23.85
CA PRO A 852 1.31 42.80 -25.01
C PRO A 852 2.10 42.75 -26.33
N GLY A 853 1.62 41.97 -27.29
CA GLY A 853 2.23 41.75 -28.61
C GLY A 853 1.94 40.36 -29.16
N GLU A 854 2.12 40.14 -30.47
CA GLU A 854 1.86 38.81 -31.06
C GLU A 854 2.89 37.77 -30.61
N PRO A 855 2.49 36.49 -30.41
CA PRO A 855 3.41 35.38 -30.17
C PRO A 855 4.49 35.26 -31.27
N ARG A 856 5.72 34.95 -30.87
CA ARG A 856 6.82 34.72 -31.81
C ARG A 856 6.80 33.30 -32.37
N LEU A 857 6.13 33.15 -33.51
CA LEU A 857 5.98 31.87 -34.22
C LEU A 857 7.07 31.60 -35.26
N GLU A 858 7.98 32.54 -35.49
CA GLU A 858 9.12 32.42 -36.42
C GLU A 858 10.42 32.96 -35.79
N PRO A 859 11.60 32.41 -36.15
CA PRO A 859 12.89 32.88 -35.64
C PRO A 859 13.34 34.21 -36.25
N VAL A 860 14.12 35.00 -35.51
CA VAL A 860 14.75 36.22 -36.01
C VAL A 860 15.92 35.88 -36.95
N GLY A 861 15.87 36.39 -38.19
CA GLY A 861 17.02 36.40 -39.10
C GLY A 861 16.89 35.61 -40.41
N GLY A 862 15.76 34.95 -40.69
CA GLY A 862 15.45 34.35 -42.00
C GLY A 862 16.32 33.15 -42.40
N ALA A 863 15.68 31.98 -42.52
CA ALA A 863 16.21 30.67 -42.95
C ALA A 863 17.16 29.96 -41.96
N ALA A 864 16.86 28.68 -41.75
CA ALA A 864 17.45 27.73 -40.80
C ALA A 864 18.92 27.33 -41.05
N GLY A 865 19.77 28.23 -41.54
CA GLY A 865 21.08 27.89 -42.10
C GLY A 865 22.33 28.36 -41.35
N GLU A 866 22.32 29.49 -40.62
CA GLU A 866 23.62 30.15 -40.31
C GLU A 866 23.82 30.66 -38.86
N ALA A 867 22.93 30.38 -37.92
CA ALA A 867 23.11 30.83 -36.53
C ALA A 867 23.64 29.70 -35.62
N HIS A 868 24.96 29.62 -35.42
CA HIS A 868 25.57 28.75 -34.40
C HIS A 868 25.93 29.59 -33.17
N GLY A 869 25.09 29.52 -32.13
CA GLY A 869 25.35 30.16 -30.84
C GLY A 869 24.19 29.99 -29.84
N PRO A 870 24.44 30.12 -28.52
CA PRO A 870 23.38 30.12 -27.52
C PRO A 870 22.43 31.30 -27.76
N GLY A 871 21.18 31.03 -28.14
CA GLY A 871 20.18 32.04 -28.52
C GLY A 871 20.04 32.31 -30.03
N ALA A 872 20.63 31.47 -30.88
CA ALA A 872 20.41 31.49 -32.33
C ALA A 872 18.91 31.52 -32.68
N GLY A 873 18.46 32.59 -33.34
CA GLY A 873 17.07 32.79 -33.75
C GLY A 873 16.14 33.41 -32.70
N ALA A 874 16.57 33.58 -31.44
CA ALA A 874 15.74 34.17 -30.38
C ALA A 874 15.81 35.71 -30.35
N ASP A 875 14.67 36.38 -30.16
CA ASP A 875 14.59 37.84 -30.08
C ASP A 875 14.83 38.36 -28.65
N LEU A 876 16.06 38.81 -28.38
CA LEU A 876 16.41 39.37 -27.07
C LEU A 876 15.83 40.77 -26.79
N SER A 877 15.08 41.38 -27.71
CA SER A 877 14.51 42.73 -27.54
C SER A 877 13.54 42.84 -26.37
N ILE A 878 12.78 41.78 -26.07
CA ILE A 878 11.82 41.72 -24.95
C ILE A 878 12.53 41.95 -23.59
N LEU A 879 13.79 41.53 -23.47
CA LEU A 879 14.59 41.75 -22.26
C LEU A 879 15.06 43.21 -22.10
N ARG A 880 15.04 44.03 -23.18
CA ARG A 880 15.43 45.45 -23.15
C ARG A 880 14.31 46.38 -22.67
N GLY A 881 13.05 45.94 -22.71
CA GLY A 881 11.87 46.67 -22.21
C GLY A 881 11.76 46.69 -20.69
N ILE A 882 12.61 45.92 -19.99
CA ILE A 882 12.71 45.87 -18.53
C ILE A 882 13.47 47.14 -18.05
N ALA A 883 12.79 48.30 -18.01
CA ALA A 883 13.44 49.56 -17.62
C ALA A 883 13.93 49.52 -16.15
N PRO A 884 15.17 49.96 -15.85
CA PRO A 884 15.70 50.01 -14.50
C PRO A 884 15.29 51.31 -13.80
N ALA A 885 14.40 51.23 -12.81
CA ALA A 885 14.20 52.34 -11.89
C ALA A 885 15.47 52.51 -11.01
N ALA A 886 16.10 53.68 -11.15
CA ALA A 886 17.18 54.23 -10.32
C ALA A 886 18.56 53.51 -10.36
N ARG A 887 19.46 54.00 -11.24
CA ARG A 887 20.93 54.08 -10.99
C ARG A 887 21.76 54.73 -12.11
N ARG A 888 21.16 55.37 -13.12
CA ARG A 888 21.90 56.18 -14.10
C ARG A 888 22.31 57.53 -13.49
N ARG A 889 23.41 57.56 -12.71
CA ARG A 889 24.26 58.76 -12.58
C ARG A 889 25.67 58.56 -12.02
N VAL A 890 26.12 57.33 -11.73
CA VAL A 890 27.48 57.12 -11.17
C VAL A 890 28.45 56.40 -12.14
N ALA A 891 27.96 55.63 -13.12
CA ALA A 891 28.84 54.82 -13.97
C ALA A 891 29.54 55.58 -15.12
N ALA A 892 29.01 56.72 -15.57
CA ALA A 892 29.58 57.47 -16.70
C ALA A 892 30.87 58.25 -16.33
N ALA A 893 31.13 58.51 -15.05
CA ALA A 893 32.34 59.16 -14.58
C ALA A 893 33.51 58.17 -14.38
N ALA A 894 33.22 56.91 -14.04
CA ALA A 894 34.23 55.89 -13.80
C ALA A 894 34.86 55.34 -15.10
N PHE A 895 34.06 55.24 -16.18
CA PHE A 895 34.53 54.65 -17.45
C PHE A 895 35.53 55.54 -18.22
N ARG A 896 35.52 56.86 -18.01
CA ARG A 896 36.50 57.78 -18.63
C ARG A 896 37.87 57.76 -17.96
N ALA A 897 37.98 57.30 -16.71
CA ALA A 897 39.25 57.25 -15.99
C ALA A 897 40.06 55.96 -16.28
N ALA A 898 39.42 54.89 -16.76
CA ALA A 898 40.07 53.60 -17.01
C ALA A 898 40.64 53.45 -18.43
N ALA A 899 40.32 54.36 -19.36
CA ALA A 899 40.70 54.27 -20.77
C ALA A 899 42.07 54.91 -21.11
N GLU A 900 42.79 55.49 -20.14
CA GLU A 900 44.05 56.24 -20.36
C GLU A 900 45.32 55.58 -19.79
N ALA A 901 45.36 54.26 -19.55
CA ALA A 901 46.59 53.56 -19.15
C ALA A 901 47.27 52.84 -20.33
N PRO A 902 48.58 53.07 -20.60
CA PRO A 902 49.25 52.55 -21.79
C PRO A 902 49.60 51.05 -21.71
N ALA A 903 49.46 50.38 -22.85
CA ALA A 903 49.66 48.94 -23.03
C ALA A 903 51.15 48.54 -23.07
N ALA A 904 51.50 47.46 -22.35
CA ALA A 904 52.77 46.75 -22.53
C ALA A 904 52.61 45.23 -22.35
N GLY A 905 52.74 44.48 -23.46
CA GLY A 905 53.33 43.14 -23.48
C GLY A 905 52.42 41.90 -23.49
N GLY A 906 52.35 41.21 -24.66
CA GLY A 906 52.44 39.75 -24.77
C GLY A 906 51.15 38.90 -24.77
N ALA A 907 50.96 38.12 -25.85
CA ALA A 907 49.79 37.30 -26.19
C ALA A 907 49.46 36.09 -25.25
N ALA A 908 50.12 35.95 -24.10
CA ALA A 908 49.78 34.94 -23.08
C ALA A 908 48.79 35.46 -22.02
N ASN A 909 48.46 36.76 -22.03
CA ASN A 909 47.57 37.40 -21.06
C ASN A 909 46.11 37.56 -21.50
N ALA A 910 45.73 37.11 -22.70
CA ALA A 910 44.35 37.23 -23.18
C ALA A 910 43.38 36.26 -22.46
N ALA A 911 43.81 35.04 -22.14
CA ALA A 911 43.00 34.06 -21.40
C ALA A 911 42.93 34.38 -19.89
N GLY A 912 44.00 34.93 -19.31
CA GLY A 912 44.03 35.40 -17.92
C GLY A 912 43.21 36.67 -17.71
N ALA A 913 43.23 37.62 -18.65
CA ALA A 913 42.41 38.82 -18.61
C ALA A 913 40.93 38.53 -18.94
N ALA A 914 40.63 37.57 -19.82
CA ALA A 914 39.27 37.10 -20.07
C ALA A 914 38.69 36.36 -18.85
N ASN A 915 39.46 35.50 -18.18
CA ASN A 915 39.02 34.82 -16.95
C ASN A 915 38.94 35.77 -15.75
N ALA A 916 39.81 36.77 -15.64
CA ALA A 916 39.73 37.79 -14.59
C ALA A 916 38.59 38.79 -14.85
N ALA A 917 38.32 39.17 -16.11
CA ALA A 917 37.17 39.97 -16.49
C ALA A 917 35.87 39.17 -16.37
N GLU A 918 35.87 37.86 -16.65
CA GLU A 918 34.72 36.98 -16.45
C GLU A 918 34.49 36.68 -14.96
N ALA A 919 35.52 36.56 -14.13
CA ALA A 919 35.41 36.44 -12.68
C ALA A 919 35.01 37.77 -12.02
N GLN A 920 35.50 38.92 -12.50
CA GLN A 920 35.02 40.23 -12.05
C GLN A 920 33.59 40.48 -12.53
N TRP A 921 33.23 40.10 -13.77
CA TRP A 921 31.86 40.21 -14.30
C TRP A 921 30.90 39.23 -13.63
N ARG A 922 31.36 38.02 -13.23
CA ARG A 922 30.63 37.10 -12.33
C ARG A 922 30.51 37.68 -10.93
N SER A 923 31.55 38.29 -10.36
CA SER A 923 31.47 38.92 -9.03
C SER A 923 30.67 40.23 -9.02
N GLU A 924 30.60 40.96 -10.13
CA GLU A 924 29.78 42.16 -10.31
C GLU A 924 28.34 41.79 -10.66
N ARG A 925 28.10 40.69 -11.40
CA ARG A 925 26.78 40.03 -11.49
C ARG A 925 26.37 39.54 -10.12
N GLU A 926 27.19 38.80 -9.39
CA GLU A 926 26.91 38.31 -8.04
C GLU A 926 26.74 39.45 -7.03
N ARG A 927 27.43 40.59 -7.16
CA ARG A 927 27.18 41.79 -6.35
C ARG A 927 25.92 42.55 -6.79
N ALA A 928 25.60 42.55 -8.07
CA ALA A 928 24.32 43.07 -8.59
C ALA A 928 23.14 42.15 -8.20
N PHE A 929 23.37 40.84 -8.11
CA PHE A 929 22.45 39.81 -7.61
C PHE A 929 22.41 39.79 -6.07
N ALA A 930 23.48 40.13 -5.35
CA ALA A 930 23.51 40.23 -3.88
C ALA A 930 22.82 41.50 -3.36
N VAL A 931 22.70 42.54 -4.19
CA VAL A 931 21.82 43.69 -3.91
C VAL A 931 20.33 43.34 -4.13
N VAL A 932 20.03 42.24 -4.81
CA VAL A 932 18.66 41.68 -4.99
C VAL A 932 18.39 40.53 -3.99
N ASN A 933 19.43 39.89 -3.43
CA ASN A 933 19.37 38.82 -2.43
C ASN A 933 19.73 39.31 -1.00
N SER A 934 19.12 40.39 -0.52
CA SER A 934 18.99 40.54 0.95
C SER A 934 17.85 39.65 1.43
N PRO A 935 17.97 38.98 2.59
CA PRO A 935 16.90 38.14 3.10
C PRO A 935 15.68 39.03 3.31
N VAL A 936 14.62 38.81 2.50
CA VAL A 936 13.30 39.37 2.77
C VAL A 936 12.74 38.60 3.96
N SER A 937 13.30 38.92 5.13
CA SER A 937 12.57 38.82 6.37
C SER A 937 11.39 39.76 6.26
N ARG A 938 10.23 39.24 6.69
CA ARG A 938 8.89 39.83 6.75
C ARG A 938 8.04 39.56 5.51
N PHE A 939 7.10 38.63 5.70
CA PHE A 939 5.73 38.72 5.20
C PHE A 939 5.39 40.16 4.82
N ARG A 940 5.36 40.47 3.52
CA ARG A 940 4.66 41.66 3.07
C ARG A 940 3.18 41.35 3.25
N ALA A 941 2.60 41.90 4.31
CA ALA A 941 1.18 42.18 4.31
C ALA A 941 0.82 42.84 2.97
N ALA A 942 -0.19 42.32 2.30
CA ALA A 942 -0.75 42.92 1.09
C ALA A 942 -1.06 44.39 1.38
N VAL A 943 -0.22 45.28 0.86
CA VAL A 943 -0.59 46.70 0.74
C VAL A 943 -1.67 46.73 -0.32
N ALA A 944 -2.84 47.27 0.04
CA ALA A 944 -3.96 47.44 -0.89
C ALA A 944 -3.47 48.01 -2.22
N PRO A 945 -3.86 47.45 -3.38
CA PRO A 945 -3.40 47.95 -4.65
C PRO A 945 -3.87 49.39 -4.84
N ALA A 946 -2.93 50.28 -5.16
CA ALA A 946 -3.27 51.54 -5.80
C ALA A 946 -4.04 51.24 -7.10
N PRO A 947 -5.00 52.08 -7.52
CA PRO A 947 -5.80 51.82 -8.72
C PRO A 947 -4.89 51.57 -9.92
N VAL A 948 -4.97 50.36 -10.46
CA VAL A 948 -4.20 49.89 -11.62
C VAL A 948 -4.76 50.59 -12.86
N PRO A 949 -3.92 51.16 -13.76
CA PRO A 949 -4.41 51.65 -15.05
C PRO A 949 -5.00 50.49 -15.87
N ALA A 950 -5.92 50.80 -16.80
CA ALA A 950 -6.60 49.79 -17.63
C ALA A 950 -5.59 48.97 -18.47
N GLY A 951 -5.38 47.71 -18.09
CA GLY A 951 -4.54 46.72 -18.79
C GLY A 951 -5.21 45.35 -18.84
N THR A 952 -4.76 44.46 -19.72
CA THR A 952 -5.39 43.16 -19.97
C THR A 952 -5.09 42.19 -18.80
N PRO A 953 -6.10 41.68 -18.06
CA PRO A 953 -5.88 40.78 -16.94
C PRO A 953 -5.34 39.42 -17.42
N TYR A 954 -4.47 38.81 -16.62
CA TYR A 954 -3.97 37.45 -16.86
C TYR A 954 -3.92 36.63 -15.57
N ARG A 955 -4.03 35.31 -15.70
CA ARG A 955 -3.70 34.32 -14.64
C ARG A 955 -2.67 33.33 -15.19
N LEU A 956 -1.65 33.02 -14.41
CA LEU A 956 -0.56 32.11 -14.74
C LEU A 956 -0.60 30.92 -13.80
N ARG A 957 -0.37 29.72 -14.35
CA ARG A 957 -0.17 28.50 -13.58
C ARG A 957 0.99 27.70 -14.15
N VAL A 958 1.82 27.16 -13.27
CA VAL A 958 2.90 26.23 -13.62
C VAL A 958 2.59 24.90 -12.97
N HIS A 959 2.52 23.84 -13.78
CA HIS A 959 2.44 22.46 -13.31
C HIS A 959 3.75 21.73 -13.58
N ALA A 960 4.07 20.72 -12.76
CA ALA A 960 5.23 19.86 -12.95
C ALA A 960 4.86 18.39 -12.70
N TRP A 961 5.34 17.49 -13.54
CA TRP A 961 5.35 16.07 -13.21
C TRP A 961 6.61 15.78 -12.41
N SER A 962 6.42 15.48 -11.13
CA SER A 962 7.49 15.40 -10.16
C SER A 962 7.37 14.16 -9.28
N SER A 963 8.48 13.75 -8.68
CA SER A 963 8.46 12.87 -7.51
C SER A 963 8.13 13.63 -6.23
N VAL A 964 8.33 14.97 -6.18
CA VAL A 964 7.97 15.80 -5.02
C VAL A 964 6.51 16.22 -5.12
N GLN A 965 5.68 15.78 -4.19
CA GLN A 965 4.23 15.96 -4.18
C GLN A 965 3.74 16.71 -2.94
N LEU A 966 2.75 17.60 -3.12
CA LEU A 966 2.03 18.27 -2.04
C LEU A 966 0.55 17.89 -2.09
N THR A 967 0.10 17.12 -1.09
CA THR A 967 -1.32 16.90 -0.85
C THR A 967 -1.79 17.86 0.25
N ALA A 968 -3.04 18.31 0.14
CA ALA A 968 -3.68 19.08 1.20
C ALA A 968 -5.19 18.85 1.19
N ASP A 969 -5.81 18.93 2.36
CA ASP A 969 -7.26 18.95 2.53
C ASP A 969 -7.70 20.11 3.43
N ALA A 970 -8.95 20.51 3.28
CA ALA A 970 -9.64 21.42 4.18
C ALA A 970 -10.91 20.74 4.72
N GLU A 971 -10.90 20.43 6.02
CA GLU A 971 -12.01 19.83 6.74
C GLU A 971 -12.82 20.90 7.47
N GLN A 972 -14.13 20.84 7.32
CA GLN A 972 -15.10 21.71 7.98
C GLN A 972 -16.34 20.88 8.34
N ASP A 973 -16.76 20.90 9.60
CA ASP A 973 -17.92 20.13 10.07
C ASP A 973 -19.26 20.83 9.80
N ASP A 974 -19.22 22.16 9.62
CA ASP A 974 -20.39 23.00 9.39
C ASP A 974 -19.99 24.18 8.49
N VAL A 975 -20.92 24.62 7.64
CA VAL A 975 -20.78 25.77 6.72
C VAL A 975 -21.34 27.06 7.31
N ALA A 976 -21.84 27.05 8.54
CA ALA A 976 -22.32 28.25 9.21
C ALA A 976 -21.20 29.29 9.47
N ALA A 977 -21.58 30.57 9.55
CA ALA A 977 -20.64 31.60 9.99
C ALA A 977 -20.19 31.34 11.44
N GLY A 978 -18.88 31.31 11.65
CA GLY A 978 -18.24 30.96 12.93
C GLY A 978 -17.63 29.57 12.96
N SER A 979 -17.85 28.73 11.94
CA SER A 979 -17.26 27.40 11.84
C SER A 979 -15.75 27.45 11.65
N THR A 980 -15.06 26.46 12.24
CA THR A 980 -13.61 26.28 12.10
C THR A 980 -13.33 25.37 10.90
N VAL A 981 -12.33 25.75 10.12
CA VAL A 981 -11.75 24.96 9.05
C VAL A 981 -10.37 24.50 9.49
N THR A 982 -10.14 23.20 9.41
CA THR A 982 -8.84 22.58 9.63
C THR A 982 -8.18 22.32 8.29
N VAL A 983 -6.98 22.85 8.09
CA VAL A 983 -6.18 22.63 6.88
C VAL A 983 -5.04 21.70 7.24
N THR A 984 -4.94 20.59 6.53
CA THR A 984 -3.87 19.60 6.68
C THR A 984 -3.12 19.48 5.37
N ALA A 985 -1.80 19.33 5.41
CA ALA A 985 -0.96 19.18 4.24
C ALA A 985 0.15 18.16 4.47
N PHE A 986 0.43 17.33 3.46
CA PHE A 986 1.51 16.36 3.47
C PHE A 986 2.42 16.57 2.28
N LEU A 987 3.72 16.41 2.52
CA LEU A 987 4.75 16.66 1.53
C LEU A 987 5.64 15.43 1.46
N ASN A 988 5.72 14.83 0.27
CA ASN A 988 6.50 13.62 0.05
C ASN A 988 7.36 13.74 -1.21
N GLU A 989 8.43 12.96 -1.28
CA GLU A 989 9.24 12.74 -2.47
C GLU A 989 9.29 11.24 -2.75
N ALA A 990 8.69 10.81 -3.87
CA ALA A 990 8.57 9.41 -4.28
C ALA A 990 7.98 8.51 -3.17
N GLY A 991 6.95 8.98 -2.47
CA GLY A 991 6.26 8.25 -1.40
C GLY A 991 6.85 8.43 -0.01
N PHE A 992 8.02 9.07 0.14
CA PHE A 992 8.66 9.26 1.45
C PHE A 992 8.53 10.71 1.94
N PRO A 993 8.18 10.97 3.21
CA PRO A 993 7.96 12.32 3.72
C PRO A 993 9.18 13.26 3.64
N ILE A 994 8.93 14.55 3.42
CA ILE A 994 9.95 15.60 3.42
C ILE A 994 9.82 16.47 4.68
N ASP A 995 10.86 16.46 5.50
CA ASP A 995 10.93 17.26 6.72
C ASP A 995 11.47 18.67 6.49
N GLY A 996 11.12 19.58 7.41
CA GLY A 996 11.73 20.92 7.49
C GLY A 996 11.28 21.89 6.39
N ALA A 997 10.18 21.60 5.69
CA ALA A 997 9.57 22.54 4.75
C ALA A 997 8.79 23.64 5.49
N ALA A 998 8.75 24.83 4.90
CA ALA A 998 7.86 25.89 5.34
C ALA A 998 6.52 25.77 4.61
N VAL A 999 5.44 25.51 5.35
CA VAL A 999 4.11 25.35 4.78
C VAL A 999 3.17 26.44 5.31
N VAL A 1000 2.49 27.13 4.40
CA VAL A 1000 1.54 28.20 4.72
C VAL A 1000 0.26 28.03 3.90
N ALA A 1001 -0.87 28.41 4.47
CA ALA A 1001 -2.14 28.51 3.78
C ALA A 1001 -2.50 30.00 3.60
N GLU A 1002 -2.63 30.44 2.36
CA GLU A 1002 -3.17 31.75 1.99
C GLU A 1002 -4.68 31.63 1.75
N ILE A 1003 -5.47 32.23 2.65
CA ILE A 1003 -6.92 32.22 2.64
C ILE A 1003 -7.44 33.51 2.01
N LEU A 1004 -7.92 33.43 0.78
CA LEU A 1004 -8.67 34.50 0.13
C LEU A 1004 -10.16 34.37 0.49
N ARG A 1005 -10.66 35.37 1.21
CA ARG A 1005 -12.05 35.45 1.66
C ARG A 1005 -12.98 35.89 0.53
N PRO A 1006 -14.30 35.63 0.63
CA PRO A 1006 -15.28 36.10 -0.34
C PRO A 1006 -15.25 37.61 -0.60
N THR A 1007 -14.89 38.42 0.40
CA THR A 1007 -14.78 39.88 0.27
C THR A 1007 -13.51 40.36 -0.45
N GLY A 1008 -12.65 39.45 -0.90
CA GLY A 1008 -11.36 39.74 -1.53
C GLY A 1008 -10.22 40.07 -0.57
N ARG A 1009 -10.43 39.92 0.75
CA ARG A 1009 -9.37 40.05 1.75
C ARG A 1009 -8.58 38.75 1.87
N THR A 1010 -7.26 38.87 2.02
CA THR A 1010 -6.38 37.72 2.23
C THR A 1010 -5.93 37.61 3.68
N GLN A 1011 -5.94 36.39 4.22
CA GLN A 1011 -5.33 36.00 5.49
C GLN A 1011 -4.25 34.94 5.23
N ILE A 1012 -3.16 34.97 5.99
CA ILE A 1012 -2.11 33.93 5.93
C ILE A 1012 -2.13 33.16 7.24
N GLN A 1013 -2.19 31.84 7.14
CA GLN A 1013 -2.11 30.89 8.26
C GLN A 1013 -0.86 30.03 8.08
N THR A 1014 0.03 30.01 9.06
CA THR A 1014 1.16 29.06 9.07
C THR A 1014 0.64 27.69 9.47
N LEU A 1015 1.05 26.64 8.76
CA LEU A 1015 0.80 25.25 9.16
C LEU A 1015 2.02 24.73 9.93
N THR A 1016 1.78 24.12 11.09
CA THR A 1016 2.84 23.57 11.95
C THR A 1016 2.93 22.05 11.80
N PRO A 1017 4.14 21.45 11.92
CA PRO A 1017 4.27 20.00 11.91
C PRO A 1017 3.38 19.32 12.96
N ILE A 1018 2.82 18.16 12.60
CA ILE A 1018 2.04 17.32 13.50
C ILE A 1018 3.02 16.42 14.28
N GLU A 1019 2.83 16.26 15.59
CA GLU A 1019 3.67 15.34 16.38
C GLU A 1019 3.33 13.89 15.99
N ASP A 1020 4.36 13.05 15.77
CA ASP A 1020 4.27 11.63 15.40
C ASP A 1020 3.62 11.32 14.04
N ASP A 1021 3.29 12.32 13.23
CA ASP A 1021 2.75 12.19 11.87
C ASP A 1021 3.49 13.13 10.90
N ALA A 1022 3.78 12.68 9.69
CA ALA A 1022 4.68 13.37 8.75
C ALA A 1022 4.02 14.56 8.01
N GLY A 1023 3.03 15.20 8.63
CA GLY A 1023 2.17 16.24 8.06
C GLY A 1023 2.28 17.61 8.72
N TYR A 1024 1.57 18.59 8.16
CA TYR A 1024 1.47 19.97 8.64
C TYR A 1024 0.00 20.36 8.82
N GLN A 1025 -0.33 21.07 9.89
CA GLN A 1025 -1.72 21.44 10.22
C GLN A 1025 -1.86 22.89 10.69
N GLY A 1026 -3.03 23.49 10.43
CA GLY A 1026 -3.43 24.79 10.98
C GLY A 1026 -4.92 25.05 10.80
N THR A 1027 -5.45 26.05 11.49
CA THR A 1027 -6.90 26.32 11.51
C THR A 1027 -7.23 27.79 11.22
N PHE A 1028 -8.41 28.03 10.65
CA PHE A 1028 -8.99 29.37 10.54
C PHE A 1028 -10.53 29.31 10.68
N THR A 1029 -11.17 30.46 10.86
CA THR A 1029 -12.64 30.53 11.04
C THR A 1029 -13.29 31.21 9.84
N VAL A 1030 -14.36 30.61 9.32
CA VAL A 1030 -15.19 31.24 8.28
C VAL A 1030 -16.20 32.19 8.93
N THR A 1031 -16.39 33.38 8.35
CA THR A 1031 -17.17 34.48 8.97
C THR A 1031 -18.00 35.28 7.97
N GLU A 1032 -17.68 35.20 6.69
CA GLU A 1032 -18.26 35.98 5.60
C GLU A 1032 -18.91 35.00 4.61
N PRO A 1033 -20.19 35.18 4.23
CA PRO A 1033 -20.83 34.24 3.30
C PRO A 1033 -20.13 34.20 1.94
N GLY A 1034 -19.95 32.99 1.41
CA GLY A 1034 -19.28 32.69 0.15
C GLY A 1034 -18.19 31.64 0.26
N THR A 1035 -17.52 31.40 -0.87
CA THR A 1035 -16.39 30.48 -0.99
C THR A 1035 -15.08 31.11 -0.52
N TYR A 1036 -14.34 30.40 0.32
CA TYR A 1036 -12.99 30.70 0.73
C TYR A 1036 -12.01 29.88 -0.09
N ARG A 1037 -11.12 30.56 -0.82
CA ARG A 1037 -10.02 29.89 -1.54
C ARG A 1037 -8.83 29.77 -0.60
N VAL A 1038 -8.35 28.55 -0.40
CA VAL A 1038 -7.23 28.26 0.48
C VAL A 1038 -6.09 27.71 -0.38
N ARG A 1039 -5.11 28.57 -0.67
CA ARG A 1039 -3.90 28.16 -1.39
C ARG A 1039 -2.86 27.74 -0.38
N VAL A 1040 -2.63 26.43 -0.27
CA VAL A 1040 -1.52 25.88 0.51
C VAL A 1040 -0.25 25.99 -0.33
N THR A 1041 0.83 26.51 0.26
CA THR A 1041 2.13 26.64 -0.39
C THR A 1041 3.20 26.02 0.49
N ALA A 1042 3.98 25.11 -0.08
CA ALA A 1042 5.14 24.50 0.55
C ALA A 1042 6.42 24.99 -0.13
N GLN A 1043 7.41 25.35 0.68
CA GLN A 1043 8.77 25.68 0.26
C GLN A 1043 9.75 24.86 1.06
N GLY A 1044 10.53 24.02 0.39
CA GLY A 1044 11.44 23.09 1.04
C GLY A 1044 12.66 22.78 0.20
N ARG A 1045 13.39 21.74 0.61
CA ARG A 1045 14.46 21.15 -0.18
C ARG A 1045 14.11 19.70 -0.47
N ALA A 1046 14.26 19.29 -1.72
CA ALA A 1046 14.20 17.88 -2.11
C ALA A 1046 15.39 17.13 -1.45
N ARG A 1047 15.37 15.80 -1.47
CA ARG A 1047 16.38 14.94 -0.85
C ARG A 1047 17.79 15.21 -1.36
N ASN A 1048 17.93 15.61 -2.62
CA ASN A 1048 19.21 16.03 -3.21
C ASN A 1048 19.67 17.45 -2.79
N GLY A 1049 18.92 18.11 -1.90
CA GLY A 1049 19.21 19.44 -1.36
C GLY A 1049 18.71 20.60 -2.23
N GLN A 1050 18.13 20.37 -3.40
CA GLN A 1050 17.63 21.45 -4.26
C GLN A 1050 16.35 22.08 -3.73
N PRO A 1051 16.19 23.41 -3.85
CA PRO A 1051 14.96 24.08 -3.44
C PRO A 1051 13.80 23.74 -4.38
N PHE A 1052 12.59 23.63 -3.84
CA PHE A 1052 11.35 23.50 -4.63
C PHE A 1052 10.23 24.38 -4.05
N THR A 1053 9.21 24.63 -4.88
CA THR A 1053 7.92 25.17 -4.45
C THR A 1053 6.79 24.27 -4.91
N ARG A 1054 5.79 24.06 -4.04
CA ARG A 1054 4.54 23.39 -4.38
C ARG A 1054 3.36 24.18 -3.88
N GLU A 1055 2.27 24.16 -4.62
CA GLU A 1055 1.01 24.79 -4.29
C GLU A 1055 -0.14 23.77 -4.42
N LYS A 1056 -1.15 23.89 -3.56
CA LYS A 1056 -2.37 23.12 -3.65
C LYS A 1056 -3.55 24.03 -3.34
N LEU A 1057 -4.56 24.05 -4.22
CA LEU A 1057 -5.81 24.75 -3.95
C LEU A 1057 -6.78 23.80 -3.27
N VAL A 1058 -7.19 24.15 -2.05
CA VAL A 1058 -8.34 23.58 -1.35
C VAL A 1058 -9.34 24.69 -1.08
N THR A 1059 -10.57 24.33 -0.71
CA THR A 1059 -11.66 25.31 -0.59
C THR A 1059 -12.48 25.05 0.66
N ALA A 1060 -12.99 26.12 1.25
CA ALA A 1060 -13.96 26.09 2.33
C ALA A 1060 -15.15 26.99 1.98
N ALA A 1061 -16.26 26.86 2.69
CA ALA A 1061 -17.46 27.62 2.38
C ALA A 1061 -18.16 28.12 3.65
N CYS A 1062 -18.77 29.29 3.54
CA CYS A 1062 -19.60 29.88 4.58
C CYS A 1062 -20.94 30.26 4.00
N TRP A 1063 -22.04 29.86 4.62
CA TRP A 1063 -23.37 30.15 4.10
C TRP A 1063 -24.34 30.62 5.19
N THR A 1064 -25.41 31.31 4.78
CA THR A 1064 -26.47 31.81 5.66
C THR A 1064 -27.77 31.05 5.45
N ALA A 1065 -28.47 30.72 6.54
CA ALA A 1065 -29.74 29.99 6.54
C ALA A 1065 -30.90 30.72 5.81
N ASP A 1066 -30.80 32.03 5.57
CA ASP A 1066 -31.87 32.87 5.00
C ASP A 1066 -31.79 33.04 3.46
N THR A 1067 -31.01 32.21 2.75
CA THR A 1067 -30.91 32.31 1.28
C THR A 1067 -32.14 31.67 0.62
N PRO A 1068 -32.93 32.37 -0.21
CA PRO A 1068 -34.11 31.80 -0.86
C PRO A 1068 -33.71 30.70 -1.84
N VAL A 1069 -34.36 29.53 -1.75
CA VAL A 1069 -34.27 28.46 -2.77
C VAL A 1069 -34.76 29.04 -4.11
N PRO A 1070 -34.02 28.88 -5.23
CA PRO A 1070 -34.52 29.26 -6.54
C PRO A 1070 -35.91 28.62 -6.77
N PRO A 1071 -36.89 29.34 -7.36
CA PRO A 1071 -38.21 28.77 -7.58
C PRO A 1071 -38.10 27.48 -8.38
N GLU A 1072 -38.81 26.43 -7.94
CA GLU A 1072 -38.95 25.18 -8.70
C GLU A 1072 -39.52 25.52 -10.09
N GLY A 1073 -38.65 25.54 -11.09
CA GLY A 1073 -38.98 25.73 -12.50
C GLY A 1073 -38.88 24.42 -13.24
#